data_AF-A0AAC8ZWQ5-F1
#
_entry.id   AF-A0AAC8ZWQ5-F1
#
_cell.length_a   1.000
_cell.length_b   1.000
_cell.length_c   1.000
_cell.angle_alpha   90.00
_cell.angle_beta   90.00
_cell.angle_gamma   90.00
#
_symmetry.space_group_name_H-M   'P 1'
#
loop_
_entity.id
_entity.type
_entity.pdbx_description
1 polymer ?
#
loop_
_entity_poly.entity_id
_entity_poly.type
_entity_poly.pdbx_seq_one_letter_code
_entity_poly.pdbx_strand_id
1 'polypeptide(L)'
;MQKNDAEHLFVTGNYTGLITLGRDDLWQHHAALGLIGRTDEAIDGLGRFDGFAPRFHEAAALWIAGDETGAVALLARLTASTSEAPSSWQAHARALLALLRKPRIEVLSMLPSPSSGPHVLLAGGSQDQKFALTNIGHATGDRPNSPYASVHRLWRGGEPPDFVLCEMVEWHQIPPDLDSLPCPLLGQTADYDMHIQAMLPWLRLFDEVLVTDHTEHAGVRPLVDAPVTTVPKSFGHPAGLPRLRRRDRDVDLFLSGTLFAPWHPDKAALIHQILGGGGIEELRLVGFNGFLDNATYYDLLSRSKLAIAYYRRPGGMVTRGIEAACMGCVTLVQEGSVLPLYAGSDHGLVSYPATADGLARTIRRVLDQYDEHEARAWRAAPRLRQALAPDIAASHYLRLCTVLAARPRPLRRPGSKVGLQERVQKRVVFWKGWQPGGGRTEAVEALEAANIAHWEALLKRCGTWDDPAVGRAANDMAREMLIGLGCRLMASSEEEGRGGTDPVPAGSAAAALRTRLFAFQDLWIARRPRDLAPRFNAVRARLHFGTAQDVAGALLAIKTILAVNPDSWILTPEDDVLPYDLFERFFNYRAYLDRVVADLSAQVPEDRLPAEGWRSDLVRLIRASLHHYLARAAGGGAAGFGHAREAVRLDPDFPFFRLDLAKRLAVMAGEAERADTVTLLTGLAGSSMVAIEARDILLRLRAETPHVVTGNPAEEPAPNAARIELALIDTENYRARLTSPYFRSQQIARNGWRGPWMQRMTAPAAAALSVVVVDRAQRNYRTLFAELDRQTVSRDRCERILVELYDDVTENAARQSDLVIACCQTDSVPHASRGLNAGLIAAAAGVTALISGIPAGGAPAGGDGIPVDFLARALERLSRPDGQAEILLHRFSGTGGILVGRTPDLLAWGGLDEHEAFQGNADGIADFAARLRRNGVAVREPATADLPATAPDPLRLRLWPGLAGSDRRHPLLGNPLVVRRADSLRMDNGGLELLERMERSISVDGHGNAGPVRVPVDAVPSYVLHGPHIKLPAGDYRLVVTGRAERVRAADQPVLGMEIVQDGDIKLLSGGLTAASLPEGATIGFRIPGLSYRPDGGLEFRIVHLGNATVTVDSLRLHRLNGGER
;
A
#
# COMPACT_ATOMS: atom_id res chain seq x y z
N MET A 1 -3.08 12.41 -43.81
CA MET A 1 -3.47 11.07 -43.34
C MET A 1 -4.51 10.50 -44.29
N GLN A 2 -4.22 9.33 -44.87
CA GLN A 2 -4.91 8.76 -46.04
C GLN A 2 -5.79 7.56 -45.63
N LYS A 3 -6.67 7.06 -46.52
CA LYS A 3 -7.49 5.83 -46.34
C LYS A 3 -6.69 4.63 -45.79
N ASN A 4 -5.40 4.58 -46.11
CA ASN A 4 -4.46 3.55 -45.65
C ASN A 4 -4.28 3.51 -44.12
N ASP A 5 -4.41 4.64 -43.42
CA ASP A 5 -4.20 4.71 -41.96
C ASP A 5 -5.34 4.02 -41.20
N ALA A 6 -6.59 4.20 -41.65
CA ALA A 6 -7.77 3.60 -41.02
C ALA A 6 -7.82 2.07 -41.21
N GLU A 7 -7.48 1.60 -42.41
CA GLU A 7 -7.39 0.17 -42.70
C GLU A 7 -6.28 -0.49 -41.88
N HIS A 8 -5.11 0.16 -41.77
CA HIS A 8 -4.01 -0.33 -40.94
C HIS A 8 -4.42 -0.47 -39.47
N LEU A 9 -5.02 0.57 -38.86
CA LEU A 9 -5.49 0.52 -37.47
C LEU A 9 -6.53 -0.59 -37.25
N PHE A 10 -7.46 -0.77 -38.18
CA PHE A 10 -8.46 -1.84 -38.10
C PHE A 10 -7.82 -3.24 -38.14
N VAL A 11 -6.95 -3.50 -39.13
CA VAL A 11 -6.29 -4.80 -39.32
C VAL A 11 -5.37 -5.14 -38.15
N THR A 12 -4.70 -4.14 -37.58
CA THR A 12 -3.82 -4.31 -36.42
C THR A 12 -4.56 -4.42 -35.08
N GLY A 13 -5.90 -4.27 -35.05
CA GLY A 13 -6.72 -4.38 -33.84
C GLY A 13 -6.80 -3.12 -32.98
N ASN A 14 -6.30 -1.97 -33.46
CA ASN A 14 -6.38 -0.68 -32.77
C ASN A 14 -7.71 0.05 -33.03
N TYR A 15 -8.79 -0.51 -32.50
CA TYR A 15 -10.15 0.01 -32.70
C TYR A 15 -10.37 1.37 -32.03
N THR A 16 -9.80 1.60 -30.85
CA THR A 16 -9.92 2.89 -30.15
C THR A 16 -9.17 4.01 -30.86
N GLY A 17 -7.99 3.74 -31.42
CA GLY A 17 -7.25 4.68 -32.26
C GLY A 17 -8.00 5.00 -33.55
N LEU A 18 -8.63 3.99 -34.16
CA LEU A 18 -9.46 4.18 -35.36
C LEU A 18 -10.69 5.05 -35.09
N ILE A 19 -11.38 4.85 -33.97
CA ILE A 19 -12.53 5.69 -33.59
C ILE A 19 -12.11 7.14 -33.40
N THR A 20 -10.93 7.37 -32.83
CA THR A 20 -10.35 8.71 -32.62
C THR A 20 -10.09 9.46 -33.93
N LEU A 21 -9.93 8.76 -35.06
CA LEU A 21 -9.82 9.41 -36.38
C LEU A 21 -11.12 10.10 -36.84
N GLY A 22 -12.28 9.78 -36.24
CA GLY A 22 -13.56 10.42 -36.57
C GLY A 22 -14.07 10.17 -37.99
N ARG A 23 -13.67 9.05 -38.62
CA ARG A 23 -14.01 8.70 -40.02
C ARG A 23 -15.31 7.90 -40.11
N ASP A 24 -16.42 8.53 -39.76
CA ASP A 24 -17.77 7.92 -39.83
C ASP A 24 -18.24 7.61 -41.26
N ASP A 25 -17.50 8.07 -42.27
CA ASP A 25 -17.67 7.73 -43.69
C ASP A 25 -17.09 6.35 -44.05
N LEU A 26 -16.39 5.68 -43.14
CA LEU A 26 -15.77 4.37 -43.36
C LEU A 26 -16.48 3.28 -42.55
N TRP A 27 -16.76 2.13 -43.17
CA TRP A 27 -17.36 0.99 -42.46
C TRP A 27 -16.48 0.48 -41.31
N GLN A 28 -15.15 0.61 -41.41
CA GLN A 28 -14.20 0.19 -40.38
C GLN A 28 -14.42 0.96 -39.06
N HIS A 29 -14.83 2.23 -39.14
CA HIS A 29 -15.15 3.03 -37.96
C HIS A 29 -16.35 2.44 -37.21
N HIS A 30 -17.43 2.13 -37.93
CA HIS A 30 -18.63 1.53 -37.35
C HIS A 30 -18.39 0.10 -36.85
N ALA A 31 -17.59 -0.69 -37.58
CA ALA A 31 -17.14 -1.99 -37.11
C ALA A 31 -16.35 -1.89 -35.79
N ALA A 32 -15.43 -0.93 -35.68
CA ALA A 32 -14.69 -0.67 -34.46
C ALA A 32 -15.61 -0.27 -33.29
N LEU A 33 -16.63 0.58 -33.52
CA LEU A 33 -17.64 0.91 -32.51
C LEU A 33 -18.33 -0.36 -31.97
N GLY A 34 -18.74 -1.26 -32.86
CA GLY A 34 -19.40 -2.51 -32.48
C GLY A 34 -18.49 -3.42 -31.67
N LEU A 35 -17.22 -3.55 -32.09
CA LEU A 35 -16.22 -4.40 -31.43
C LEU A 35 -15.79 -3.87 -30.06
N ILE A 36 -15.91 -2.57 -29.77
CA ILE A 36 -15.71 -2.03 -28.42
C ILE A 36 -17.01 -1.98 -27.60
N GLY A 37 -18.12 -2.50 -28.11
CA GLY A 37 -19.38 -2.62 -27.39
C GLY A 37 -20.26 -1.36 -27.40
N ARG A 38 -20.11 -0.49 -28.40
CA ARG A 38 -21.08 0.56 -28.79
C ARG A 38 -21.94 0.08 -29.95
N THR A 39 -22.76 -0.93 -29.65
CA THR A 39 -23.42 -1.77 -30.66
C THR A 39 -24.51 -1.06 -31.44
N ASP A 40 -25.31 -0.21 -30.79
CA ASP A 40 -26.44 0.45 -31.45
C ASP A 40 -25.95 1.36 -32.59
N GLU A 41 -24.97 2.21 -32.30
CA GLU A 41 -24.33 3.10 -33.29
C GLU A 41 -23.64 2.31 -34.41
N ALA A 42 -23.04 1.16 -34.06
CA ALA A 42 -22.38 0.30 -35.04
C ALA A 42 -23.36 -0.34 -36.01
N ILE A 43 -24.48 -0.86 -35.52
CA ILE A 43 -25.51 -1.51 -36.35
C ILE A 43 -26.11 -0.48 -37.32
N ASP A 44 -26.49 0.70 -36.81
CA ASP A 44 -27.04 1.78 -37.63
C ASP A 44 -26.05 2.30 -38.69
N GLY A 45 -24.76 2.37 -38.34
CA GLY A 45 -23.70 2.81 -39.22
C GLY A 45 -23.34 1.78 -40.29
N LEU A 46 -23.18 0.51 -39.91
CA LEU A 46 -22.81 -0.59 -40.81
C LEU A 46 -23.91 -0.89 -41.83
N GLY A 47 -25.18 -0.69 -41.48
CA GLY A 47 -26.31 -0.87 -42.38
C GLY A 47 -26.24 -0.06 -43.67
N ARG A 48 -25.48 1.05 -43.67
CA ARG A 48 -25.27 1.96 -44.81
C ARG A 48 -24.27 1.46 -45.85
N PHE A 49 -23.53 0.40 -45.54
CA PHE A 49 -22.47 -0.13 -46.40
C PHE A 49 -22.84 -1.51 -46.94
N ASP A 50 -22.52 -1.73 -48.21
CA ASP A 50 -22.65 -3.03 -48.84
C ASP A 50 -21.31 -3.77 -48.89
N GLY A 51 -21.38 -5.10 -49.04
CA GLY A 51 -20.21 -5.97 -49.13
C GLY A 51 -20.06 -6.90 -47.92
N PHE A 52 -19.20 -7.91 -48.08
CA PHE A 52 -19.10 -9.00 -47.11
C PHE A 52 -18.58 -8.54 -45.74
N ALA A 53 -17.52 -7.72 -45.71
CA ALA A 53 -16.90 -7.29 -44.45
C ALA A 53 -17.83 -6.41 -43.58
N PRO A 54 -18.49 -5.35 -44.10
CA PRO A 54 -19.47 -4.60 -43.32
C PRO A 54 -20.61 -5.46 -42.78
N ARG A 55 -21.18 -6.36 -43.59
CA ARG A 55 -22.27 -7.27 -43.17
C ARG A 55 -21.82 -8.31 -42.15
N PHE A 56 -20.57 -8.78 -42.22
CA PHE A 56 -19.99 -9.64 -41.19
C PHE A 56 -19.89 -8.89 -39.85
N HIS A 57 -19.40 -7.65 -39.86
CA HIS A 57 -19.29 -6.85 -38.65
C HIS A 57 -20.64 -6.39 -38.10
N GLU A 58 -21.65 -6.22 -38.96
CA GLU A 58 -23.04 -5.98 -38.53
C GLU A 58 -23.55 -7.19 -37.73
N ALA A 59 -23.30 -8.40 -38.23
CA ALA A 59 -23.66 -9.63 -37.50
C ALA A 59 -22.90 -9.76 -36.18
N ALA A 60 -21.62 -9.38 -36.15
CA ALA A 60 -20.83 -9.36 -34.92
C ALA A 60 -21.36 -8.32 -33.92
N ALA A 61 -21.78 -7.14 -34.38
CA ALA A 61 -22.36 -6.11 -33.53
C ALA A 61 -23.72 -6.54 -32.95
N LEU A 62 -24.59 -7.16 -33.76
CA LEU A 62 -25.85 -7.79 -33.29
C LEU A 62 -25.57 -8.84 -32.21
N TRP A 63 -24.57 -9.69 -32.43
CA TRP A 63 -24.17 -10.70 -31.46
C TRP A 63 -23.71 -10.09 -30.14
N ILE A 64 -22.85 -9.07 -30.19
CA ILE A 64 -22.33 -8.35 -29.02
C ILE A 64 -23.47 -7.63 -28.28
N ALA A 65 -24.48 -7.13 -29.00
CA ALA A 65 -25.67 -6.48 -28.43
C ALA A 65 -26.62 -7.47 -27.72
N GLY A 66 -26.40 -8.78 -27.85
CA GLY A 66 -27.28 -9.82 -27.33
C GLY A 66 -28.36 -10.29 -28.31
N ASP A 67 -28.44 -9.75 -29.53
CA ASP A 67 -29.34 -10.25 -30.59
C ASP A 67 -28.72 -11.45 -31.31
N GLU A 68 -28.77 -12.60 -30.64
CA GLU A 68 -28.29 -13.87 -31.18
C GLU A 68 -29.06 -14.29 -32.45
N THR A 69 -30.37 -14.07 -32.47
CA THR A 69 -31.23 -14.47 -33.60
C THR A 69 -30.85 -13.70 -34.86
N GLY A 70 -30.72 -12.38 -34.76
CA GLY A 70 -30.29 -11.52 -35.85
C GLY A 70 -28.89 -11.86 -36.35
N ALA A 71 -27.94 -12.05 -35.43
CA ALA A 71 -26.57 -12.42 -35.77
C ALA A 71 -26.48 -13.76 -36.52
N VAL A 72 -27.16 -14.80 -36.02
CA VAL A 72 -27.21 -16.12 -36.67
C VAL A 72 -27.84 -16.03 -38.06
N ALA A 73 -28.94 -15.30 -38.21
CA ALA A 73 -29.62 -15.15 -39.49
C ALA A 73 -28.75 -14.43 -40.54
N LEU A 74 -27.99 -13.41 -40.14
CA LEU A 74 -27.10 -12.68 -41.03
C LEU A 74 -25.86 -13.52 -41.40
N LEU A 75 -25.22 -14.18 -40.42
CA LEU A 75 -24.08 -15.07 -40.67
C LEU A 75 -24.48 -16.25 -41.57
N ALA A 76 -25.63 -16.88 -41.34
CA ALA A 76 -26.12 -17.97 -42.19
C ALA A 76 -26.22 -17.55 -43.67
N ARG A 77 -26.77 -16.36 -43.94
CA ARG A 77 -26.84 -15.79 -45.29
C ARG A 77 -25.46 -15.56 -45.90
N LEU A 78 -24.52 -15.00 -45.13
CA LEU A 78 -23.14 -14.79 -45.58
C LEU A 78 -22.41 -16.10 -45.90
N THR A 79 -22.61 -17.13 -45.08
CA THR A 79 -21.95 -18.44 -45.27
C THR A 79 -22.54 -19.26 -46.42
N ALA A 80 -23.81 -19.00 -46.80
CA ALA A 80 -24.48 -19.67 -47.91
C ALA A 80 -24.07 -19.13 -49.30
N SER A 81 -23.40 -17.97 -49.36
CA SER A 81 -22.90 -17.40 -50.62
C SER A 81 -21.75 -18.23 -51.19
N THR A 82 -21.93 -18.77 -52.39
CA THR A 82 -20.93 -19.58 -53.10
C THR A 82 -20.00 -18.69 -53.93
N SER A 83 -18.89 -18.25 -53.34
CA SER A 83 -17.72 -17.71 -54.06
C SER A 83 -16.77 -18.86 -54.42
N GLU A 84 -16.16 -18.83 -55.62
CA GLU A 84 -15.22 -19.86 -56.10
C GLU A 84 -13.92 -19.98 -55.25
N ALA A 85 -13.62 -18.97 -54.42
CA ALA A 85 -12.62 -19.05 -53.36
C ALA A 85 -13.15 -18.44 -52.05
N PRO A 86 -13.14 -19.18 -50.91
CA PRO A 86 -13.60 -18.64 -49.64
C PRO A 86 -12.63 -17.59 -49.11
N SER A 87 -13.14 -16.38 -48.89
CA SER A 87 -12.35 -15.32 -48.23
C SER A 87 -12.05 -15.68 -46.77
N SER A 88 -11.03 -15.05 -46.18
CA SER A 88 -10.75 -15.16 -44.73
C SER A 88 -11.98 -14.80 -43.89
N TRP A 89 -12.77 -13.83 -44.33
CA TRP A 89 -14.04 -13.44 -43.72
C TRP A 89 -15.12 -14.53 -43.81
N GLN A 90 -15.19 -15.29 -44.91
CA GLN A 90 -16.14 -16.41 -45.01
C GLN A 90 -15.77 -17.58 -44.09
N ALA A 91 -14.47 -17.84 -43.90
CA ALA A 91 -13.99 -18.80 -42.90
C ALA A 91 -14.34 -18.32 -41.49
N HIS A 92 -14.11 -17.04 -41.19
CA HIS A 92 -14.46 -16.43 -39.90
C HIS A 92 -15.98 -16.48 -39.63
N ALA A 93 -16.80 -16.14 -40.62
CA ALA A 93 -18.26 -16.21 -40.51
C ALA A 93 -18.77 -17.63 -40.22
N ARG A 94 -18.19 -18.66 -40.85
CA ARG A 94 -18.53 -20.06 -40.60
C ARG A 94 -18.16 -20.50 -39.18
N ALA A 95 -16.95 -20.16 -38.73
CA ALA A 95 -16.50 -20.48 -37.38
C ALA A 95 -17.35 -19.77 -36.31
N LEU A 96 -17.67 -18.49 -36.53
CA LEU A 96 -18.51 -17.72 -35.62
C LEU A 96 -19.93 -18.30 -35.54
N LEU A 97 -20.54 -18.58 -36.70
CA LEU A 97 -21.86 -19.23 -36.77
C LEU A 97 -21.89 -20.58 -36.03
N ALA A 98 -20.80 -21.36 -36.10
CA ALA A 98 -20.70 -22.63 -35.39
C ALA A 98 -20.71 -22.45 -33.86
N LEU A 99 -19.98 -21.47 -33.33
CA LEU A 99 -20.00 -21.13 -31.90
C LEU A 99 -21.37 -20.61 -31.46
N LEU A 100 -21.97 -19.70 -32.23
CA LEU A 100 -23.28 -19.10 -31.92
C LEU A 100 -24.40 -20.14 -31.87
N ARG A 101 -24.32 -21.22 -32.65
CA ARG A 101 -25.31 -22.31 -32.64
C ARG A 101 -25.21 -23.25 -31.44
N LYS A 102 -24.11 -23.21 -30.67
CA LYS A 102 -24.01 -24.02 -29.46
C LYS A 102 -25.03 -23.54 -28.42
N PRO A 103 -25.66 -24.43 -27.64
CA PRO A 103 -26.54 -24.02 -26.55
C PRO A 103 -25.82 -23.13 -25.53
N ARG A 104 -24.57 -23.50 -25.20
CA ARG A 104 -23.65 -22.72 -24.37
C ARG A 104 -22.25 -22.76 -24.96
N ILE A 105 -21.51 -21.68 -24.75
CA ILE A 105 -20.10 -21.54 -25.10
C ILE A 105 -19.28 -21.83 -23.85
N GLU A 106 -18.46 -22.87 -23.90
CA GLU A 106 -17.66 -23.36 -22.77
C GLU A 106 -16.36 -22.58 -22.68
N VAL A 107 -16.15 -21.83 -21.61
CA VAL A 107 -14.97 -20.96 -21.44
C VAL A 107 -14.17 -21.38 -20.22
N LEU A 108 -12.91 -21.75 -20.45
CA LEU A 108 -11.95 -21.85 -19.36
C LEU A 108 -11.39 -20.45 -19.09
N SER A 109 -11.52 -19.99 -17.86
CA SER A 109 -11.26 -18.59 -17.52
C SER A 109 -10.28 -18.47 -16.36
N MET A 110 -9.49 -17.40 -16.39
CA MET A 110 -8.67 -16.89 -15.29
C MET A 110 -9.05 -15.42 -15.18
N LEU A 111 -10.11 -15.18 -14.43
CA LEU A 111 -10.67 -13.86 -14.19
C LEU A 111 -10.47 -13.52 -12.71
N PRO A 112 -10.16 -12.26 -12.38
CA PRO A 112 -10.13 -11.80 -11.01
C PRO A 112 -11.46 -12.14 -10.34
N SER A 113 -11.36 -12.71 -9.13
CA SER A 113 -12.54 -12.88 -8.30
C SER A 113 -13.21 -11.52 -8.07
N PRO A 114 -14.55 -11.44 -7.95
CA PRO A 114 -15.26 -10.21 -7.58
C PRO A 114 -14.82 -9.74 -6.20
N SER A 115 -13.68 -9.07 -6.16
CA SER A 115 -13.29 -8.18 -5.11
C SER A 115 -13.97 -6.85 -5.36
N SER A 116 -14.13 -6.08 -4.30
CA SER A 116 -14.46 -4.67 -4.38
C SER A 116 -13.67 -3.95 -5.48
N GLY A 117 -14.29 -3.59 -6.60
CA GLY A 117 -13.59 -2.86 -7.66
C GLY A 117 -14.16 -3.04 -9.07
N PRO A 118 -13.41 -2.56 -10.09
CA PRO A 118 -13.84 -2.45 -11.48
C PRO A 118 -13.69 -3.75 -12.30
N HIS A 119 -13.14 -4.82 -11.70
CA HIS A 119 -12.98 -6.14 -12.33
C HIS A 119 -14.29 -6.92 -12.24
N VAL A 120 -15.10 -6.83 -13.29
CA VAL A 120 -16.50 -7.29 -13.27
C VAL A 120 -16.76 -8.53 -14.13
N LEU A 121 -15.78 -8.98 -14.92
CA LEU A 121 -16.00 -9.97 -15.97
C LEU A 121 -16.51 -11.31 -15.43
N LEU A 122 -15.99 -11.79 -14.29
CA LEU A 122 -16.44 -13.05 -13.70
C LEU A 122 -17.88 -12.96 -13.17
N ALA A 123 -18.17 -11.92 -12.38
CA ALA A 123 -19.48 -11.72 -11.76
C ALA A 123 -20.57 -11.41 -12.78
N GLY A 124 -20.28 -10.57 -13.78
CA GLY A 124 -21.23 -10.28 -14.85
C GLY A 124 -21.37 -11.44 -15.84
N GLY A 125 -20.25 -12.10 -16.20
CA GLY A 125 -20.24 -13.15 -17.19
C GLY A 125 -21.00 -14.41 -16.75
N SER A 126 -21.00 -14.70 -15.44
CA SER A 126 -21.83 -15.78 -14.87
C SER A 126 -23.34 -15.56 -14.98
N GLN A 127 -23.79 -14.32 -15.27
CA GLN A 127 -25.21 -13.99 -15.46
C GLN A 127 -25.67 -14.17 -16.91
N ASP A 128 -24.75 -14.17 -17.88
CA ASP A 128 -25.07 -14.44 -19.28
C ASP A 128 -25.15 -15.95 -19.52
N GLN A 129 -26.38 -16.46 -19.65
CA GLN A 129 -26.67 -17.89 -19.78
C GLN A 129 -26.01 -18.55 -21.00
N LYS A 130 -25.63 -17.75 -22.00
CA LYS A 130 -24.95 -18.22 -23.20
C LYS A 130 -23.54 -18.74 -22.92
N PHE A 131 -22.92 -18.31 -21.81
CA PHE A 131 -21.57 -18.72 -21.44
C PHE A 131 -21.57 -19.69 -20.25
N ALA A 132 -20.68 -20.67 -20.31
CA ALA A 132 -20.36 -21.57 -19.22
C ALA A 132 -18.93 -21.30 -18.77
N LEU A 133 -18.77 -20.51 -17.71
CA LEU A 133 -17.45 -20.14 -17.19
C LEU A 133 -16.96 -21.18 -16.19
N THR A 134 -15.80 -21.77 -16.46
CA THR A 134 -15.00 -22.49 -15.47
C THR A 134 -13.81 -21.61 -15.11
N ASN A 135 -13.87 -20.92 -13.96
CA ASN A 135 -12.79 -20.05 -13.52
C ASN A 135 -11.72 -20.83 -12.75
N ILE A 136 -10.45 -20.58 -13.05
CA ILE A 136 -9.28 -21.09 -12.33
C ILE A 136 -8.77 -19.97 -11.43
N GLY A 137 -8.63 -20.29 -10.15
CA GLY A 137 -8.20 -19.29 -9.18
C GLY A 137 -8.09 -19.83 -7.77
N HIS A 138 -8.24 -18.92 -6.83
CA HIS A 138 -8.00 -19.15 -5.41
C HIS A 138 -9.20 -18.77 -4.55
N ALA A 139 -10.21 -18.13 -5.14
CA ALA A 139 -11.40 -17.69 -4.44
C ALA A 139 -12.41 -18.83 -4.29
N THR A 140 -13.35 -18.65 -3.36
CA THR A 140 -14.46 -19.58 -3.18
C THR A 140 -15.30 -19.67 -4.45
N GLY A 141 -15.49 -20.88 -4.97
CA GLY A 141 -16.21 -21.14 -6.22
C GLY A 141 -15.31 -21.35 -7.44
N ASP A 142 -14.04 -20.93 -7.38
CA ASP A 142 -13.08 -21.22 -8.43
C ASP A 142 -12.68 -22.70 -8.45
N ARG A 143 -12.20 -23.18 -9.60
CA ARG A 143 -11.36 -24.38 -9.64
C ARG A 143 -10.04 -24.05 -8.93
N PRO A 144 -9.70 -24.78 -7.86
CA PRO A 144 -8.54 -24.45 -7.05
C PRO A 144 -7.27 -24.67 -7.86
N ASN A 145 -6.56 -23.58 -8.11
CA ASN A 145 -5.28 -23.62 -8.78
C ASN A 145 -4.15 -24.01 -7.81
N SER A 146 -3.05 -24.52 -8.33
CA SER A 146 -1.82 -24.72 -7.59
C SER A 146 -0.62 -24.32 -8.46
N PRO A 147 0.53 -23.95 -7.88
CA PRO A 147 1.73 -23.64 -8.63
C PRO A 147 2.04 -24.73 -9.67
N TYR A 148 2.29 -24.32 -10.92
CA TYR A 148 2.59 -25.22 -12.05
C TYR A 148 1.56 -26.34 -12.30
N ALA A 149 0.31 -26.17 -11.88
CA ALA A 149 -0.75 -27.14 -12.20
C ALA A 149 -0.90 -27.33 -13.71
N SER A 150 -1.08 -28.57 -14.14
CA SER A 150 -1.45 -28.88 -15.52
C SER A 150 -2.88 -28.40 -15.80
N VAL A 151 -3.08 -27.76 -16.94
CA VAL A 151 -4.38 -27.33 -17.43
C VAL A 151 -5.36 -28.51 -17.57
N HIS A 152 -4.87 -29.70 -17.92
CA HIS A 152 -5.69 -30.90 -18.06
C HIS A 152 -6.24 -31.45 -16.73
N ARG A 153 -5.65 -31.05 -15.60
CA ARG A 153 -6.22 -31.33 -14.28
C ARG A 153 -7.32 -30.33 -13.90
N LEU A 154 -7.16 -29.09 -14.37
CA LEU A 154 -8.01 -27.95 -14.03
C LEU A 154 -9.27 -27.91 -14.91
N TRP A 155 -9.18 -28.38 -16.16
CA TRP A 155 -10.30 -28.60 -17.06
C TRP A 155 -10.80 -30.05 -16.96
N ARG A 156 -12.10 -30.23 -16.69
CA ARG A 156 -12.74 -31.56 -16.59
C ARG A 156 -13.84 -31.80 -17.62
N GLY A 157 -13.96 -30.92 -18.62
CA GLY A 157 -14.93 -31.10 -19.71
C GLY A 157 -14.58 -32.31 -20.57
N GLY A 158 -15.61 -32.97 -21.12
CA GLY A 158 -15.42 -34.09 -22.05
C GLY A 158 -14.89 -33.66 -23.43
N GLU A 159 -15.06 -32.38 -23.77
CA GLU A 159 -14.49 -31.71 -24.94
C GLU A 159 -13.58 -30.55 -24.48
N PRO A 160 -12.64 -30.09 -25.34
CA PRO A 160 -11.89 -28.86 -25.09
C PRO A 160 -12.84 -27.65 -24.89
N PRO A 161 -12.44 -26.64 -24.09
CA PRO A 161 -13.20 -25.40 -24.02
C PRO A 161 -13.21 -24.71 -25.39
N ASP A 162 -14.26 -23.93 -25.68
CA ASP A 162 -14.38 -23.16 -26.93
C ASP A 162 -13.26 -22.12 -27.07
N PHE A 163 -12.85 -21.52 -25.95
CA PHE A 163 -11.63 -20.71 -25.85
C PHE A 163 -11.21 -20.57 -24.38
N VAL A 164 -9.96 -20.12 -24.19
CA VAL A 164 -9.45 -19.68 -22.89
C VAL A 164 -9.46 -18.16 -22.82
N LEU A 165 -9.82 -17.62 -21.67
CA LEU A 165 -9.73 -16.19 -21.36
C LEU A 165 -8.93 -15.96 -20.08
N CYS A 166 -7.88 -15.15 -20.14
CA CYS A 166 -7.17 -14.63 -18.98
C CYS A 166 -7.31 -13.10 -18.95
N GLU A 167 -8.03 -12.54 -17.98
CA GLU A 167 -7.99 -11.09 -17.71
C GLU A 167 -6.77 -10.82 -16.83
N MET A 168 -6.10 -9.68 -16.99
CA MET A 168 -5.03 -9.27 -16.08
C MET A 168 -3.91 -10.33 -15.97
N VAL A 169 -3.35 -10.75 -17.12
CA VAL A 169 -2.32 -11.81 -17.26
C VAL A 169 -1.24 -11.75 -16.20
N GLU A 170 -0.83 -10.53 -15.84
CA GLU A 170 0.20 -10.24 -14.87
C GLU A 170 -0.04 -10.71 -13.43
N TRP A 171 -1.29 -11.01 -13.09
CA TRP A 171 -1.68 -11.33 -11.72
C TRP A 171 -2.11 -12.79 -11.51
N HIS A 172 -2.01 -13.64 -12.53
CA HIS A 172 -2.46 -15.04 -12.48
C HIS A 172 -1.31 -16.07 -12.45
N GLN A 173 -1.55 -17.18 -11.75
CA GLN A 173 -0.72 -18.39 -11.86
C GLN A 173 -1.14 -19.21 -13.08
N ILE A 174 -0.64 -18.82 -14.26
CA ILE A 174 -1.06 -19.44 -15.52
C ILE A 174 -0.50 -20.87 -15.64
N PRO A 175 -1.32 -21.88 -15.98
CA PRO A 175 -0.85 -23.24 -16.23
C PRO A 175 0.27 -23.26 -17.28
N PRO A 176 1.46 -23.85 -16.99
CA PRO A 176 2.58 -23.83 -17.92
C PRO A 176 2.28 -24.56 -19.24
N ASP A 177 1.37 -25.52 -19.24
CA ASP A 177 0.93 -26.29 -20.41
C ASP A 177 -0.37 -25.75 -21.01
N LEU A 178 -0.79 -24.53 -20.71
CA LEU A 178 -2.06 -23.96 -21.22
C LEU A 178 -2.21 -24.05 -22.75
N ASP A 179 -1.10 -23.94 -23.48
CA ASP A 179 -1.07 -24.01 -24.93
C ASP A 179 -1.23 -25.41 -25.52
N SER A 180 -1.30 -26.44 -24.69
CA SER A 180 -1.68 -27.80 -25.10
C SER A 180 -3.17 -27.91 -25.44
N LEU A 181 -4.01 -26.97 -24.95
CA LEU A 181 -5.43 -26.96 -25.27
C LEU A 181 -5.65 -26.61 -26.74
N PRO A 182 -6.41 -27.42 -27.50
CA PRO A 182 -6.66 -27.21 -28.93
C PRO A 182 -7.77 -26.17 -29.17
N CYS A 183 -7.72 -25.04 -28.47
CA CYS A 183 -8.66 -23.93 -28.60
C CYS A 183 -7.93 -22.58 -28.51
N PRO A 184 -8.51 -21.47 -29.00
CA PRO A 184 -7.88 -20.15 -28.93
C PRO A 184 -7.56 -19.71 -27.50
N LEU A 185 -6.38 -19.11 -27.31
CA LEU A 185 -5.99 -18.49 -26.03
C LEU A 185 -6.05 -16.96 -26.15
N LEU A 186 -6.88 -16.33 -25.31
CA LEU A 186 -7.03 -14.88 -25.24
C LEU A 186 -6.50 -14.38 -23.89
N GLY A 187 -5.53 -13.46 -23.92
CA GLY A 187 -4.93 -12.90 -22.70
C GLY A 187 -5.05 -11.38 -22.71
N GLN A 188 -5.52 -10.77 -21.64
CA GLN A 188 -5.64 -9.32 -21.50
C GLN A 188 -4.62 -8.79 -20.50
N THR A 189 -4.02 -7.64 -20.79
CA THR A 189 -3.08 -6.95 -19.90
C THR A 189 -3.39 -5.45 -19.83
N ALA A 190 -3.17 -4.84 -18.66
CA ALA A 190 -3.26 -3.39 -18.44
C ALA A 190 -2.06 -2.84 -17.65
N ASP A 191 -1.23 -3.72 -17.06
CA ASP A 191 0.00 -3.38 -16.36
C ASP A 191 1.22 -4.12 -16.94
N TYR A 192 1.25 -4.39 -18.25
CA TYR A 192 2.29 -5.20 -18.92
C TYR A 192 3.74 -4.74 -18.67
N ASP A 193 3.94 -3.43 -18.55
CA ASP A 193 5.22 -2.77 -18.34
C ASP A 193 5.64 -2.78 -16.87
N MET A 194 4.73 -3.13 -15.96
CA MET A 194 5.07 -3.45 -14.58
C MET A 194 5.78 -4.80 -14.55
N HIS A 195 7.08 -4.72 -14.35
CA HIS A 195 7.97 -5.87 -14.30
C HIS A 195 7.90 -6.80 -15.53
N ILE A 196 8.03 -6.21 -16.72
CA ILE A 196 7.97 -6.88 -18.02
C ILE A 196 8.82 -8.16 -18.13
N GLN A 197 9.95 -8.27 -17.41
CA GLN A 197 10.79 -9.48 -17.42
C GLN A 197 10.07 -10.74 -16.93
N ALA A 198 9.08 -10.59 -16.04
CA ALA A 198 8.24 -11.69 -15.60
C ALA A 198 7.09 -11.97 -16.59
N MET A 199 6.64 -10.94 -17.30
CA MET A 199 5.38 -10.93 -18.06
C MET A 199 5.53 -11.33 -19.51
N LEU A 200 6.65 -10.97 -20.13
CA LEU A 200 6.88 -11.17 -21.56
C LEU A 200 6.69 -12.63 -22.02
N PRO A 201 7.19 -13.67 -21.31
CA PRO A 201 6.95 -15.05 -21.71
C PRO A 201 5.47 -15.44 -21.69
N TRP A 202 4.70 -14.89 -20.76
CA TRP A 202 3.27 -15.17 -20.64
C TRP A 202 2.46 -14.46 -21.72
N LEU A 203 2.77 -13.20 -22.04
CA LEU A 203 2.11 -12.47 -23.13
C LEU A 203 2.29 -13.18 -24.48
N ARG A 204 3.49 -13.72 -24.75
CA ARG A 204 3.80 -14.47 -25.98
C ARG A 204 3.12 -15.83 -26.08
N LEU A 205 2.52 -16.33 -24.99
CA LEU A 205 1.80 -17.61 -24.98
C LEU A 205 0.46 -17.51 -25.72
N PHE A 206 -0.21 -16.36 -25.64
CA PHE A 206 -1.56 -16.18 -26.14
C PHE A 206 -1.61 -16.08 -27.68
N ASP A 207 -2.77 -16.38 -28.26
CA ASP A 207 -3.00 -16.23 -29.71
C ASP A 207 -3.58 -14.87 -30.07
N GLU A 208 -4.09 -14.15 -29.07
CA GLU A 208 -4.57 -12.78 -29.16
C GLU A 208 -4.27 -12.12 -27.81
N VAL A 209 -3.67 -10.93 -27.84
CA VAL A 209 -3.47 -10.12 -26.64
C VAL A 209 -4.47 -8.97 -26.66
N LEU A 210 -5.21 -8.81 -25.58
CA LEU A 210 -6.19 -7.74 -25.41
C LEU A 210 -5.59 -6.64 -24.54
N VAL A 211 -5.85 -5.40 -24.91
CA VAL A 211 -5.44 -4.21 -24.17
C VAL A 211 -6.63 -3.28 -24.08
N THR A 212 -6.63 -2.29 -23.19
CA THR A 212 -7.81 -1.45 -22.99
C THR A 212 -7.94 -0.36 -24.04
N ASP A 213 -6.82 0.13 -24.59
CA ASP A 213 -6.82 1.31 -25.47
C ASP A 213 -5.61 1.37 -26.42
N HIS A 214 -5.59 2.42 -27.24
CA HIS A 214 -4.61 2.68 -28.29
C HIS A 214 -3.18 2.93 -27.79
N THR A 215 -3.01 3.42 -26.56
CA THR A 215 -1.70 3.67 -25.95
C THR A 215 -1.07 2.38 -25.44
N GLU A 216 -1.86 1.50 -24.82
CA GLU A 216 -1.43 0.15 -24.47
C GLU A 216 -1.21 -0.68 -25.73
N HIS A 217 -2.05 -0.52 -26.77
CA HIS A 217 -1.83 -1.17 -28.07
C HIS A 217 -0.46 -0.81 -28.64
N ALA A 218 -0.13 0.48 -28.69
CA ALA A 218 1.17 0.96 -29.16
C ALA A 218 2.34 0.39 -28.34
N GLY A 219 2.13 0.17 -27.04
CA GLY A 219 3.12 -0.36 -26.13
C GLY A 219 3.30 -1.88 -26.14
N VAL A 220 2.22 -2.64 -26.36
CA VAL A 220 2.22 -4.11 -26.32
C VAL A 220 2.44 -4.71 -27.70
N ARG A 221 1.95 -4.08 -28.78
CA ARG A 221 2.06 -4.59 -30.15
C ARG A 221 3.50 -4.94 -30.56
N PRO A 222 4.55 -4.18 -30.19
CA PRO A 222 5.93 -4.54 -30.51
C PRO A 222 6.48 -5.73 -29.71
N LEU A 223 5.87 -6.10 -28.58
CA LEU A 223 6.38 -7.12 -27.65
C LEU A 223 5.95 -8.56 -28.03
N VAL A 224 4.90 -8.68 -28.85
CA VAL A 224 4.28 -9.96 -29.22
C VAL A 224 4.04 -10.05 -30.72
N ASP A 225 4.14 -11.28 -31.24
CA ASP A 225 3.78 -11.59 -32.64
C ASP A 225 2.28 -11.83 -32.82
N ALA A 226 1.55 -12.06 -31.73
CA ALA A 226 0.10 -12.20 -31.73
C ALA A 226 -0.58 -10.86 -32.08
N PRO A 227 -1.78 -10.88 -32.69
CA PRO A 227 -2.58 -9.68 -32.84
C PRO A 227 -2.89 -9.05 -31.47
N VAL A 228 -2.87 -7.72 -31.42
CA VAL A 228 -3.20 -6.95 -30.23
C VAL A 228 -4.49 -6.19 -30.47
N THR A 229 -5.53 -6.44 -29.67
CA THR A 229 -6.87 -5.87 -29.88
C THR A 229 -7.27 -4.95 -28.72
N THR A 230 -7.75 -3.75 -29.03
CA THR A 230 -8.22 -2.78 -28.02
C THR A 230 -9.66 -3.07 -27.59
N VAL A 231 -9.89 -3.27 -26.29
CA VAL A 231 -11.17 -3.62 -25.67
C VAL A 231 -11.34 -2.87 -24.34
N PRO A 232 -11.87 -1.63 -24.34
CA PRO A 232 -11.98 -0.86 -23.09
C PRO A 232 -12.94 -1.46 -22.06
N LYS A 233 -13.92 -2.27 -22.50
CA LYS A 233 -14.90 -2.96 -21.63
C LYS A 233 -14.33 -4.17 -20.86
N SER A 234 -13.00 -4.31 -20.76
CA SER A 234 -12.39 -5.21 -19.78
C SER A 234 -12.74 -4.81 -18.34
N PHE A 235 -13.06 -3.53 -18.13
CA PHE A 235 -13.47 -2.99 -16.85
C PHE A 235 -14.91 -2.46 -16.88
N GLY A 236 -15.58 -2.51 -15.73
CA GLY A 236 -16.91 -1.94 -15.52
C GLY A 236 -17.03 -1.24 -14.17
N HIS A 237 -18.23 -0.78 -13.84
CA HIS A 237 -18.47 -0.26 -12.50
C HIS A 237 -18.68 -1.42 -11.50
N PRO A 238 -18.28 -1.27 -10.23
CA PRO A 238 -18.42 -2.34 -9.24
C PRO A 238 -19.88 -2.80 -9.05
N ALA A 239 -20.11 -4.10 -8.85
CA ALA A 239 -21.45 -4.65 -8.66
C ALA A 239 -22.16 -4.10 -7.40
N GLY A 240 -21.38 -3.85 -6.35
CA GLY A 240 -21.87 -3.24 -5.10
C GLY A 240 -21.91 -1.71 -5.12
N LEU A 241 -21.80 -1.06 -6.28
CA LEU A 241 -21.77 0.40 -6.36
C LEU A 241 -23.05 1.02 -5.77
N PRO A 242 -22.96 1.95 -4.79
CA PRO A 242 -24.14 2.55 -4.18
C PRO A 242 -25.04 3.24 -5.19
N ARG A 243 -26.34 3.32 -4.87
CA ARG A 243 -27.30 4.10 -5.68
C ARG A 243 -26.84 5.55 -5.77
N LEU A 244 -26.93 6.10 -6.97
CA LEU A 244 -26.66 7.51 -7.21
C LEU A 244 -27.66 8.36 -6.41
N ARG A 245 -27.17 9.29 -5.58
CA ARG A 245 -27.98 10.13 -4.69
C ARG A 245 -27.57 11.59 -4.83
N ARG A 246 -28.54 12.48 -5.01
CA ARG A 246 -28.29 13.91 -4.99
C ARG A 246 -28.20 14.36 -3.53
N ARG A 247 -27.11 15.03 -3.19
CA ARG A 247 -26.78 15.54 -1.85
C ARG A 247 -25.89 16.76 -2.00
N ASP A 248 -25.73 17.50 -0.92
CA ASP A 248 -24.74 18.57 -0.87
C ASP A 248 -23.34 17.98 -1.05
N ARG A 249 -22.60 18.54 -2.03
CA ARG A 249 -21.21 18.19 -2.32
C ARG A 249 -20.29 19.18 -1.62
N ASP A 250 -19.98 18.87 -0.35
CA ASP A 250 -19.21 19.74 0.55
C ASP A 250 -17.69 19.63 0.38
N VAL A 251 -17.21 18.70 -0.45
CA VAL A 251 -15.81 18.50 -0.85
C VAL A 251 -15.62 19.00 -2.28
N ASP A 252 -14.64 19.85 -2.54
CA ASP A 252 -14.39 20.34 -3.90
C ASP A 252 -13.64 19.30 -4.74
N LEU A 253 -12.64 18.66 -4.15
CA LEU A 253 -11.85 17.63 -4.81
C LEU A 253 -11.51 16.50 -3.85
N PHE A 254 -11.72 15.26 -4.31
CA PHE A 254 -11.28 14.06 -3.60
C PHE A 254 -10.24 13.27 -4.41
N LEU A 255 -9.19 12.82 -3.72
CA LEU A 255 -8.11 12.00 -4.25
C LEU A 255 -7.85 10.82 -3.33
N SER A 256 -7.67 9.62 -3.89
CA SER A 256 -7.22 8.46 -3.12
C SER A 256 -6.40 7.47 -3.95
N GLY A 257 -5.80 6.49 -3.29
CA GLY A 257 -4.91 5.49 -3.88
C GLY A 257 -3.45 5.84 -3.65
N THR A 258 -2.53 5.13 -4.31
CA THR A 258 -1.10 5.42 -4.23
C THR A 258 -0.77 6.76 -4.92
N LEU A 259 -0.68 7.83 -4.13
CA LEU A 259 -0.44 9.21 -4.56
C LEU A 259 1.06 9.55 -4.59
N PHE A 260 1.84 9.01 -3.64
CA PHE A 260 3.28 9.30 -3.46
C PHE A 260 4.14 8.03 -3.51
N ALA A 261 4.10 7.28 -4.60
CA ALA A 261 4.99 6.12 -4.80
C ALA A 261 6.07 6.36 -5.85
N PRO A 262 7.31 5.86 -5.64
CA PRO A 262 8.42 6.00 -6.60
C PRO A 262 8.10 5.51 -8.01
N TRP A 263 7.16 4.58 -8.15
CA TRP A 263 6.66 4.08 -9.44
C TRP A 263 5.78 5.09 -10.19
N HIS A 264 5.10 5.99 -9.46
CA HIS A 264 4.17 7.00 -9.99
C HIS A 264 4.61 8.44 -9.62
N PRO A 265 5.84 8.88 -9.97
CA PRO A 265 6.32 10.22 -9.62
C PRO A 265 5.43 11.34 -10.21
N ASP A 266 4.79 11.06 -11.34
CA ASP A 266 3.87 11.95 -12.03
C ASP A 266 2.66 12.37 -11.18
N LYS A 267 2.16 11.46 -10.33
CA LYS A 267 1.02 11.76 -9.44
C LYS A 267 1.40 12.81 -8.40
N ALA A 268 2.60 12.71 -7.84
CA ALA A 268 3.12 13.72 -6.92
C ALA A 268 3.21 15.08 -7.62
N ALA A 269 3.71 15.12 -8.86
CA ALA A 269 3.77 16.35 -9.65
C ALA A 269 2.38 16.96 -9.92
N LEU A 270 1.37 16.13 -10.23
CA LEU A 270 -0.01 16.59 -10.41
C LEU A 270 -0.60 17.16 -9.12
N ILE A 271 -0.34 16.54 -7.96
CA ILE A 271 -0.78 17.07 -6.66
C ILE A 271 -0.15 18.43 -6.37
N HIS A 272 1.13 18.60 -6.69
CA HIS A 272 1.81 19.90 -6.58
C HIS A 272 1.23 20.96 -7.51
N GLN A 273 0.76 20.62 -8.71
CA GLN A 273 0.03 21.58 -9.56
C GLN A 273 -1.28 22.05 -8.89
N ILE A 274 -2.02 21.13 -8.27
CA ILE A 274 -3.30 21.43 -7.59
C ILE A 274 -3.08 22.36 -6.39
N LEU A 275 -2.03 22.08 -5.62
CA LEU A 275 -1.72 22.78 -4.37
C LEU A 275 -0.75 23.97 -4.54
N GLY A 276 -0.25 24.17 -5.77
CA GLY A 276 0.73 25.15 -6.25
C GLY A 276 0.53 26.62 -5.88
N GLY A 277 1.52 27.47 -6.21
CA GLY A 277 1.35 28.94 -6.28
C GLY A 277 0.43 29.41 -7.43
N GLY A 278 0.11 28.52 -8.38
CA GLY A 278 -1.05 28.63 -9.26
C GLY A 278 -2.25 27.82 -8.78
N GLY A 279 -2.19 27.14 -7.64
CA GLY A 279 -3.25 26.30 -7.10
C GLY A 279 -4.48 27.12 -6.68
N ILE A 280 -5.53 26.43 -6.28
CA ILE A 280 -6.80 27.08 -5.87
C ILE A 280 -6.73 27.28 -4.37
N GLU A 281 -6.49 28.51 -3.89
CA GLU A 281 -6.21 28.81 -2.47
C GLU A 281 -7.31 28.30 -1.52
N GLU A 282 -8.58 28.39 -1.91
CA GLU A 282 -9.74 27.97 -1.09
C GLU A 282 -10.24 26.54 -1.37
N LEU A 283 -9.47 25.71 -2.08
CA LEU A 283 -9.90 24.36 -2.44
C LEU A 283 -10.11 23.47 -1.22
N ARG A 284 -11.33 22.98 -1.01
CA ARG A 284 -11.64 21.94 -0.02
C ARG A 284 -11.21 20.58 -0.54
N LEU A 285 -9.91 20.32 -0.46
CA LEU A 285 -9.29 19.05 -0.86
C LEU A 285 -9.38 18.02 0.26
N VAL A 286 -9.76 16.80 -0.11
CA VAL A 286 -9.58 15.61 0.72
C VAL A 286 -8.70 14.63 -0.03
N GLY A 287 -7.51 14.34 0.47
CA GLY A 287 -6.62 13.38 -0.17
C GLY A 287 -6.13 12.28 0.76
N PHE A 288 -6.12 11.06 0.22
CA PHE A 288 -5.63 9.88 0.90
C PHE A 288 -4.52 9.24 0.06
N ASN A 289 -3.27 9.31 0.53
CA ASN A 289 -2.22 8.48 -0.02
C ASN A 289 -2.40 7.07 0.54
N GLY A 290 -3.09 6.18 -0.17
CA GLY A 290 -3.40 4.82 0.26
C GLY A 290 -4.83 4.39 -0.08
N PHE A 291 -5.25 3.24 0.45
CA PHE A 291 -6.54 2.64 0.13
C PHE A 291 -7.54 2.82 1.28
N LEU A 292 -8.81 3.01 0.94
CA LEU A 292 -9.94 3.12 1.87
C LEU A 292 -10.84 1.90 1.73
N ASP A 293 -11.62 1.60 2.77
CA ASP A 293 -12.73 0.67 2.63
C ASP A 293 -13.78 1.24 1.66
N ASN A 294 -14.52 0.36 1.00
CA ASN A 294 -15.50 0.75 -0.02
C ASN A 294 -16.55 1.74 0.48
N ALA A 295 -17.06 1.57 1.70
CA ALA A 295 -18.16 2.39 2.19
C ALA A 295 -17.68 3.83 2.36
N THR A 296 -16.51 4.01 2.97
CA THR A 296 -15.86 5.32 3.12
C THR A 296 -15.50 5.93 1.77
N TYR A 297 -14.93 5.15 0.85
CA TYR A 297 -14.54 5.61 -0.48
C TYR A 297 -15.73 6.15 -1.30
N TYR A 298 -16.85 5.42 -1.36
CA TYR A 298 -18.02 5.88 -2.11
C TYR A 298 -18.79 7.00 -1.42
N ASP A 299 -18.81 7.06 -0.07
CA ASP A 299 -19.37 8.22 0.64
C ASP A 299 -18.61 9.49 0.26
N LEU A 300 -17.28 9.44 0.28
CA LEU A 300 -16.41 10.54 -0.13
C LEU A 300 -16.65 10.96 -1.59
N LEU A 301 -16.71 10.02 -2.54
CA LEU A 301 -17.07 10.34 -3.92
C LEU A 301 -18.44 11.03 -4.01
N SER A 302 -19.45 10.54 -3.28
CA SER A 302 -20.78 11.14 -3.31
C SER A 302 -20.84 12.57 -2.74
N ARG A 303 -19.84 12.97 -1.94
CA ARG A 303 -19.67 14.32 -1.36
C ARG A 303 -18.81 15.25 -2.20
N SER A 304 -18.14 14.71 -3.20
CA SER A 304 -17.10 15.43 -3.93
C SER A 304 -17.64 16.06 -5.20
N LYS A 305 -17.32 17.31 -5.46
CA LYS A 305 -17.62 17.97 -6.73
C LYS A 305 -16.81 17.35 -7.86
N LEU A 306 -15.51 17.20 -7.64
CA LEU A 306 -14.54 16.72 -8.61
C LEU A 306 -13.84 15.45 -8.14
N ALA A 307 -13.45 14.63 -9.10
CA ALA A 307 -12.48 13.56 -8.92
C ALA A 307 -11.52 13.54 -10.11
N ILE A 308 -10.26 13.20 -9.87
CA ILE A 308 -9.25 13.14 -10.91
C ILE A 308 -8.88 11.70 -11.17
N ALA A 309 -8.92 11.32 -12.44
CA ALA A 309 -8.34 10.10 -12.93
C ALA A 309 -6.99 10.39 -13.57
N TYR A 310 -5.98 9.59 -13.19
CA TYR A 310 -4.66 9.61 -13.78
C TYR A 310 -4.28 8.19 -14.21
N TYR A 311 -3.76 8.09 -15.43
CA TYR A 311 -3.13 6.91 -15.97
C TYR A 311 -1.78 7.32 -16.59
N ARG A 312 -0.74 6.54 -16.34
CA ARG A 312 0.61 6.89 -16.77
C ARG A 312 0.81 6.88 -18.29
N ARG A 313 -0.07 6.19 -19.03
CA ARG A 313 -0.13 6.25 -20.50
C ARG A 313 -1.38 7.05 -20.88
N PRO A 314 -1.27 8.37 -21.07
CA PRO A 314 -2.44 9.23 -21.28
C PRO A 314 -3.23 8.77 -22.50
N GLY A 315 -4.48 8.33 -22.31
CA GLY A 315 -5.32 7.76 -23.37
C GLY A 315 -6.17 6.58 -22.93
N GLY A 316 -5.76 5.91 -21.85
CA GLY A 316 -6.41 4.68 -21.42
C GLY A 316 -7.73 4.78 -20.67
N MET A 317 -8.28 3.58 -20.42
CA MET A 317 -9.47 3.38 -19.62
C MET A 317 -9.11 3.53 -18.15
N VAL A 318 -9.69 4.53 -17.49
CA VAL A 318 -9.37 4.88 -16.10
C VAL A 318 -10.45 4.36 -15.15
N THR A 319 -10.14 3.29 -14.43
CA THR A 319 -11.10 2.64 -13.52
C THR A 319 -11.60 3.54 -12.40
N ARG A 320 -10.73 4.34 -11.77
CA ARG A 320 -11.12 5.38 -10.80
C ARG A 320 -12.05 6.43 -11.42
N GLY A 321 -11.86 6.73 -12.70
CA GLY A 321 -12.73 7.62 -13.45
C GLY A 321 -14.13 7.05 -13.65
N ILE A 322 -14.25 5.73 -13.92
CA ILE A 322 -15.54 5.02 -13.99
C ILE A 322 -16.29 5.17 -12.67
N GLU A 323 -15.66 4.83 -11.55
CA GLU A 323 -16.28 4.89 -10.22
C GLU A 323 -16.77 6.30 -9.90
N ALA A 324 -15.91 7.31 -10.08
CA ALA A 324 -16.25 8.69 -9.79
C ALA A 324 -17.39 9.23 -10.67
N ALA A 325 -17.35 8.95 -11.98
CA ALA A 325 -18.39 9.39 -12.90
C ALA A 325 -19.73 8.71 -12.58
N CYS A 326 -19.71 7.42 -12.25
CA CYS A 326 -20.91 6.68 -11.84
C CYS A 326 -21.48 7.13 -10.48
N MET A 327 -20.68 7.82 -9.65
CA MET A 327 -21.11 8.50 -8.41
C MET A 327 -21.51 9.97 -8.63
N GLY A 328 -21.54 10.43 -9.89
CA GLY A 328 -22.01 11.75 -10.30
C GLY A 328 -21.00 12.87 -10.06
N CYS A 329 -19.73 12.56 -9.83
CA CYS A 329 -18.67 13.57 -9.80
C CYS A 329 -18.46 14.15 -11.20
N VAL A 330 -18.02 15.41 -11.27
CA VAL A 330 -17.38 15.92 -12.48
C VAL A 330 -15.98 15.30 -12.56
N THR A 331 -15.84 14.28 -13.39
CA THR A 331 -14.61 13.49 -13.47
C THR A 331 -13.64 14.11 -14.48
N LEU A 332 -12.44 14.41 -13.99
CA LEU A 332 -11.33 14.93 -14.82
C LEU A 332 -10.49 13.76 -15.32
N VAL A 333 -10.30 13.65 -16.63
CA VAL A 333 -9.51 12.60 -17.30
C VAL A 333 -8.43 13.21 -18.18
N GLN A 334 -7.33 12.50 -18.44
CA GLN A 334 -6.32 12.99 -19.39
C GLN A 334 -6.92 13.09 -20.80
N GLU A 335 -6.44 14.05 -21.59
CA GLU A 335 -6.70 14.10 -23.03
C GLU A 335 -6.41 12.75 -23.69
N GLY A 336 -7.26 12.37 -24.64
CA GLY A 336 -7.19 11.08 -25.33
C GLY A 336 -7.85 9.91 -24.58
N SER A 337 -8.31 10.06 -23.32
CA SER A 337 -8.97 8.96 -22.59
C SER A 337 -10.12 8.34 -23.39
N VAL A 338 -10.23 7.01 -23.34
CA VAL A 338 -11.32 6.26 -23.98
C VAL A 338 -12.62 6.20 -23.16
N LEU A 339 -12.63 6.65 -21.89
CA LEU A 339 -13.84 6.68 -21.06
C LEU A 339 -15.00 7.50 -21.66
N PRO A 340 -14.77 8.70 -22.24
CA PRO A 340 -15.74 9.46 -23.03
C PRO A 340 -16.58 8.66 -24.03
N LEU A 341 -16.03 7.58 -24.61
CA LEU A 341 -16.73 6.75 -25.61
C LEU A 341 -18.05 6.16 -25.07
N TYR A 342 -18.19 5.99 -23.75
CA TYR A 342 -19.37 5.38 -23.13
C TYR A 342 -20.29 6.38 -22.43
N ALA A 343 -19.92 7.66 -22.41
CA ALA A 343 -20.62 8.68 -21.66
C ALA A 343 -21.58 9.53 -22.54
N GLY A 344 -21.38 9.50 -23.87
CA GLY A 344 -22.14 10.25 -24.88
C GLY A 344 -21.65 11.70 -25.06
N SER A 345 -22.05 12.40 -26.12
CA SER A 345 -21.43 13.67 -26.55
C SER A 345 -21.53 14.88 -25.60
N ASP A 346 -22.31 14.81 -24.51
CA ASP A 346 -22.54 15.90 -23.53
C ASP A 346 -22.26 15.41 -22.08
N HIS A 347 -21.21 14.58 -21.91
CA HIS A 347 -21.04 13.66 -20.79
C HIS A 347 -20.53 14.22 -19.45
N GLY A 348 -20.18 15.50 -19.35
CA GLY A 348 -19.67 16.08 -18.09
C GLY A 348 -18.30 15.56 -17.62
N LEU A 349 -17.71 14.54 -18.28
CA LEU A 349 -16.28 14.28 -18.20
C LEU A 349 -15.53 15.45 -18.83
N VAL A 350 -14.45 15.88 -18.18
CA VAL A 350 -13.64 17.01 -18.63
C VAL A 350 -12.21 16.55 -18.83
N SER A 351 -11.67 16.73 -20.03
CA SER A 351 -10.28 16.43 -20.31
C SER A 351 -9.34 17.52 -19.79
N TYR A 352 -8.18 17.10 -19.30
CA TYR A 352 -7.07 18.01 -18.97
C TYR A 352 -5.80 17.65 -19.74
N PRO A 353 -5.02 18.65 -20.17
CA PRO A 353 -3.76 18.42 -20.86
C PRO A 353 -2.67 17.99 -19.87
N ALA A 354 -1.75 17.13 -20.32
CA ALA A 354 -0.60 16.68 -19.54
C ALA A 354 0.55 17.73 -19.47
N THR A 355 0.23 19.02 -19.61
CA THR A 355 1.20 20.12 -19.50
C THR A 355 1.38 20.57 -18.05
N ALA A 356 2.45 21.31 -17.77
CA ALA A 356 2.56 22.08 -16.54
C ALA A 356 1.30 22.95 -16.33
N ASP A 357 0.75 22.94 -15.12
CA ASP A 357 -0.50 23.60 -14.70
C ASP A 357 -1.77 23.28 -15.52
N GLY A 358 -1.72 22.27 -16.40
CA GLY A 358 -2.84 21.87 -17.23
C GLY A 358 -4.05 21.42 -16.40
N LEU A 359 -3.77 20.59 -15.39
CA LEU A 359 -4.78 20.10 -14.47
C LEU A 359 -5.33 21.23 -13.57
N ALA A 360 -4.46 22.04 -12.98
CA ALA A 360 -4.87 23.14 -12.09
C ALA A 360 -5.78 24.17 -12.81
N ARG A 361 -5.44 24.55 -14.04
CA ARG A 361 -6.29 25.42 -14.88
C ARG A 361 -7.64 24.77 -15.19
N THR A 362 -7.65 23.47 -15.45
CA THR A 362 -8.88 22.73 -15.72
C THR A 362 -9.79 22.70 -14.50
N ILE A 363 -9.24 22.45 -13.30
CA ILE A 363 -10.00 22.48 -12.04
C ILE A 363 -10.62 23.87 -11.82
N ARG A 364 -9.84 24.96 -12.00
CA ARG A 364 -10.36 26.34 -11.85
C ARG A 364 -11.55 26.60 -12.76
N ARG A 365 -11.37 26.36 -14.06
CA ARG A 365 -12.44 26.51 -15.06
C ARG A 365 -13.70 25.72 -14.67
N VAL A 366 -13.52 24.48 -14.22
CA VAL A 366 -14.66 23.62 -13.87
C VAL A 366 -15.37 24.11 -12.60
N LEU A 367 -14.64 24.58 -11.59
CA LEU A 367 -15.24 25.13 -10.38
C LEU A 367 -15.96 26.47 -10.65
N ASP A 368 -15.40 27.32 -11.51
CA ASP A 368 -16.02 28.58 -11.94
C ASP A 368 -17.35 28.36 -12.68
N GLN A 369 -17.49 27.20 -13.34
CA GLN A 369 -18.67 26.81 -14.13
C GLN A 369 -19.32 25.54 -13.57
N TYR A 370 -19.25 25.34 -12.25
CA TYR A 370 -19.56 24.04 -11.64
C TYR A 370 -20.97 23.55 -11.94
N ASP A 371 -21.99 24.41 -11.86
CA ASP A 371 -23.39 24.01 -12.06
C ASP A 371 -23.64 23.43 -13.46
N GLU A 372 -22.97 23.96 -14.48
CA GLU A 372 -23.05 23.45 -15.86
C GLU A 372 -22.41 22.06 -15.96
N HIS A 373 -21.20 21.92 -15.40
CA HIS A 373 -20.47 20.66 -15.42
C HIS A 373 -21.14 19.58 -14.58
N GLU A 374 -21.68 19.93 -13.41
CA GLU A 374 -22.45 19.05 -12.56
C GLU A 374 -23.69 18.55 -13.32
N ALA A 375 -24.47 19.45 -13.94
CA ALA A 375 -25.66 19.07 -14.69
C ALA A 375 -25.33 18.06 -15.81
N ARG A 376 -24.20 18.22 -16.50
CA ARG A 376 -23.71 17.26 -17.50
C ARG A 376 -23.29 15.92 -16.88
N ALA A 377 -22.54 15.95 -15.78
CA ALA A 377 -22.10 14.73 -15.08
C ALA A 377 -23.30 13.89 -14.60
N TRP A 378 -24.36 14.55 -14.10
CA TRP A 378 -25.61 13.89 -13.71
C TRP A 378 -26.38 13.27 -14.87
N ARG A 379 -26.31 13.84 -16.08
CA ARG A 379 -26.89 13.23 -17.29
C ARG A 379 -26.09 12.01 -17.75
N ALA A 380 -24.77 12.04 -17.57
CA ALA A 380 -23.88 10.97 -18.00
C ALA A 380 -23.84 9.78 -17.04
N ALA A 381 -23.95 10.01 -15.73
CA ALA A 381 -23.82 8.95 -14.73
C ALA A 381 -24.76 7.76 -14.98
N PRO A 382 -26.07 7.94 -15.27
CA PRO A 382 -26.95 6.80 -15.60
C PRO A 382 -26.52 6.05 -16.87
N ARG A 383 -26.05 6.76 -17.91
CA ARG A 383 -25.58 6.15 -19.15
C ARG A 383 -24.32 5.31 -18.94
N LEU A 384 -23.36 5.84 -18.19
CA LEU A 384 -22.15 5.12 -17.80
C LEU A 384 -22.48 3.91 -16.93
N ARG A 385 -23.39 4.06 -15.96
CA ARG A 385 -23.87 2.95 -15.13
C ARG A 385 -24.52 1.85 -15.97
N GLN A 386 -25.27 2.20 -17.01
CA GLN A 386 -25.84 1.22 -17.93
C GLN A 386 -24.78 0.59 -18.83
N ALA A 387 -23.97 1.40 -19.51
CA ALA A 387 -23.00 0.95 -20.52
C ALA A 387 -21.86 0.09 -19.93
N LEU A 388 -21.54 0.33 -18.65
CA LEU A 388 -20.48 -0.32 -17.89
C LEU A 388 -21.03 -1.12 -16.69
N ALA A 389 -22.32 -1.47 -16.70
CA ALA A 389 -22.89 -2.39 -15.73
C ALA A 389 -22.14 -3.74 -15.77
N PRO A 390 -21.92 -4.42 -14.63
CA PRO A 390 -21.18 -5.68 -14.60
C PRO A 390 -21.64 -6.71 -15.64
N ASP A 391 -22.95 -6.95 -15.71
CA ASP A 391 -23.61 -7.88 -16.64
C ASP A 391 -23.44 -7.45 -18.10
N ILE A 392 -23.61 -6.16 -18.40
CA ILE A 392 -23.45 -5.60 -19.74
C ILE A 392 -21.99 -5.63 -20.21
N ALA A 393 -21.07 -5.14 -19.38
CA ALA A 393 -19.65 -5.08 -19.70
C ALA A 393 -19.09 -6.49 -19.93
N ALA A 394 -19.39 -7.42 -19.01
CA ALA A 394 -18.95 -8.80 -19.13
C ALA A 394 -19.57 -9.53 -20.32
N SER A 395 -20.88 -9.37 -20.57
CA SER A 395 -21.54 -9.99 -21.72
C SER A 395 -20.94 -9.49 -23.04
N HIS A 396 -20.79 -8.16 -23.21
CA HIS A 396 -20.18 -7.58 -24.41
C HIS A 396 -18.74 -8.07 -24.59
N TYR A 397 -17.96 -8.15 -23.51
CA TYR A 397 -16.58 -8.62 -23.54
C TYR A 397 -16.49 -10.09 -23.95
N LEU A 398 -17.28 -10.99 -23.35
CA LEU A 398 -17.30 -12.42 -23.69
C LEU A 398 -17.80 -12.67 -25.13
N ARG A 399 -18.79 -11.89 -25.58
CA ARG A 399 -19.30 -11.96 -26.95
C ARG A 399 -18.27 -11.48 -27.96
N LEU A 400 -17.51 -10.42 -27.66
CA LEU A 400 -16.36 -10.01 -28.45
C LEU A 400 -15.28 -11.11 -28.47
N CYS A 401 -14.93 -11.67 -27.32
CA CYS A 401 -13.99 -12.79 -27.23
C CYS A 401 -14.41 -13.98 -28.08
N THR A 402 -15.72 -14.24 -28.22
CA THR A 402 -16.27 -15.26 -29.13
C THR A 402 -15.98 -14.91 -30.60
N VAL A 403 -16.15 -13.64 -31.00
CA VAL A 403 -15.78 -13.15 -32.33
C VAL A 403 -14.29 -13.34 -32.57
N LEU A 404 -13.44 -13.00 -31.60
CA LEU A 404 -12.00 -13.16 -31.70
C LEU A 404 -11.59 -14.63 -31.74
N ALA A 405 -12.20 -15.50 -30.91
CA ALA A 405 -11.95 -16.94 -30.90
C ALA A 405 -12.28 -17.59 -32.25
N ALA A 406 -13.35 -17.15 -32.92
CA ALA A 406 -13.74 -17.62 -34.25
C ALA A 406 -12.80 -17.19 -35.39
N ARG A 407 -11.86 -16.27 -35.16
CA ARG A 407 -10.92 -15.80 -36.19
C ARG A 407 -10.07 -16.98 -36.68
N PRO A 408 -9.95 -17.21 -38.00
CA PRO A 408 -9.09 -18.27 -38.55
C PRO A 408 -7.64 -18.11 -38.09
N ARG A 409 -7.03 -19.20 -37.59
CA ARG A 409 -5.65 -19.23 -37.10
C ARG A 409 -4.93 -20.50 -37.55
N PRO A 410 -3.60 -20.47 -37.72
CA PRO A 410 -2.79 -21.67 -37.86
C PRO A 410 -2.96 -22.58 -36.64
N LEU A 411 -2.86 -23.89 -36.85
CA LEU A 411 -2.88 -24.86 -35.74
C LEU A 411 -1.69 -24.61 -34.81
N ARG A 412 -1.94 -24.40 -33.51
CA ARG A 412 -0.87 -24.22 -32.52
C ARG A 412 -0.10 -25.53 -32.34
N ARG A 413 1.23 -25.45 -32.33
CA ARG A 413 2.09 -26.54 -31.84
C ARG A 413 2.45 -26.25 -30.38
N PRO A 414 2.07 -27.09 -29.41
CA PRO A 414 2.41 -26.87 -28.00
C PRO A 414 3.92 -26.72 -27.81
N GLY A 415 4.35 -25.74 -27.02
CA GLY A 415 5.76 -25.45 -26.77
C GLY A 415 6.49 -24.70 -27.89
N SER A 416 5.84 -24.36 -29.00
CA SER A 416 6.51 -23.74 -30.17
C SER A 416 6.77 -22.24 -30.06
N LYS A 417 5.95 -21.50 -29.30
CA LYS A 417 6.09 -20.03 -29.15
C LYS A 417 7.05 -19.63 -28.02
N VAL A 418 6.96 -20.32 -26.89
CA VAL A 418 7.75 -20.08 -25.67
C VAL A 418 8.07 -21.43 -25.05
N GLY A 419 9.33 -21.72 -24.75
CA GLY A 419 9.71 -23.02 -24.18
C GLY A 419 9.08 -23.24 -22.80
N LEU A 420 8.75 -24.49 -22.44
CA LEU A 420 8.19 -24.82 -21.12
C LEU A 420 9.09 -24.38 -19.95
N GLN A 421 10.40 -24.29 -20.18
CA GLN A 421 11.38 -23.85 -19.18
C GLN A 421 11.37 -22.33 -18.96
N GLU A 422 10.84 -21.55 -19.89
CA GLU A 422 10.72 -20.09 -19.80
C GLU A 422 9.40 -19.66 -19.15
N ARG A 423 8.43 -20.58 -19.01
CA ARG A 423 7.08 -20.34 -18.46
C ARG A 423 7.08 -20.44 -16.94
N VAL A 424 7.78 -19.50 -16.32
CA VAL A 424 8.01 -19.47 -14.88
C VAL A 424 7.03 -18.53 -14.20
N GLN A 425 6.38 -19.00 -13.13
CA GLN A 425 5.39 -18.24 -12.36
C GLN A 425 6.08 -17.29 -11.36
N LYS A 426 6.89 -16.35 -11.86
CA LYS A 426 7.58 -15.35 -11.04
C LYS A 426 6.57 -14.45 -10.33
N ARG A 427 6.79 -14.15 -9.05
CA ARG A 427 6.02 -13.11 -8.33
C ARG A 427 6.37 -11.72 -8.90
N VAL A 428 5.40 -10.98 -9.43
CA VAL A 428 5.61 -9.65 -10.02
C VAL A 428 5.71 -8.51 -8.99
N VAL A 429 5.22 -8.75 -7.78
CA VAL A 429 5.18 -7.79 -6.67
C VAL A 429 5.67 -8.43 -5.37
N PHE A 430 6.24 -7.61 -4.49
CA PHE A 430 6.60 -8.01 -3.14
C PHE A 430 5.41 -7.93 -2.18
N TRP A 431 4.62 -6.86 -2.21
CA TRP A 431 3.46 -6.66 -1.32
C TRP A 431 2.43 -5.60 -1.76
N LYS A 432 2.76 -4.62 -2.61
CA LYS A 432 1.87 -3.50 -3.00
C LYS A 432 0.87 -3.82 -4.12
N GLY A 433 0.81 -5.07 -4.59
CA GLY A 433 -0.11 -5.52 -5.64
C GLY A 433 -0.80 -6.85 -5.31
N TRP A 434 -1.44 -7.48 -6.30
CA TRP A 434 -2.15 -8.75 -6.08
C TRP A 434 -1.16 -9.89 -5.85
N GLN A 435 -1.11 -10.35 -4.60
CA GLN A 435 -0.32 -11.50 -4.23
C GLN A 435 -1.04 -12.81 -4.62
N PRO A 436 -0.29 -13.88 -4.97
CA PRO A 436 -0.85 -15.21 -5.19
C PRO A 436 -1.80 -15.62 -4.07
N GLY A 437 -2.97 -16.12 -4.46
CA GLY A 437 -4.01 -16.52 -3.51
C GLY A 437 -4.54 -15.41 -2.60
N GLY A 438 -4.44 -14.14 -3.01
CA GLY A 438 -4.85 -12.98 -2.21
C GLY A 438 -3.88 -12.66 -1.07
N GLY A 439 -2.64 -13.14 -1.12
CA GLY A 439 -1.65 -12.97 -0.06
C GLY A 439 -1.75 -13.99 1.06
N ARG A 440 -2.55 -15.05 0.90
CA ARG A 440 -2.58 -16.17 1.84
C ARG A 440 -1.19 -16.82 1.94
N THR A 441 -0.67 -16.93 3.16
CA THR A 441 0.67 -17.47 3.43
C THR A 441 0.91 -18.81 2.74
N GLU A 442 -0.03 -19.75 2.84
CA GLU A 442 0.07 -21.08 2.23
C GLU A 442 0.26 -21.03 0.71
N ALA A 443 -0.46 -20.14 0.02
CA ALA A 443 -0.38 -20.02 -1.44
C ALA A 443 0.94 -19.37 -1.88
N VAL A 444 1.41 -18.37 -1.13
CA VAL A 444 2.69 -17.69 -1.38
C VAL A 444 3.86 -18.64 -1.12
N GLU A 445 3.85 -19.38 -0.02
CA GLU A 445 4.90 -20.33 0.33
C GLU A 445 4.92 -21.55 -0.62
N ALA A 446 3.75 -22.05 -1.03
CA ALA A 446 3.67 -23.12 -2.02
C ALA A 446 4.26 -22.69 -3.37
N LEU A 447 4.00 -21.45 -3.80
CA LEU A 447 4.59 -20.90 -5.03
C LEU A 447 6.10 -20.75 -4.89
N GLU A 448 6.58 -20.20 -3.77
CA GLU A 448 8.02 -20.06 -3.50
C GLU A 448 8.73 -21.42 -3.60
N ALA A 449 8.20 -22.44 -2.93
CA ALA A 449 8.75 -23.79 -2.94
C ALA A 449 8.77 -24.39 -4.35
N ALA A 450 7.68 -24.24 -5.12
CA ALA A 450 7.58 -24.76 -6.48
C ALA A 450 8.53 -24.05 -7.45
N ASN A 451 8.65 -22.72 -7.33
CA ASN A 451 9.56 -21.90 -8.11
C ASN A 451 11.02 -22.30 -7.85
N ILE A 452 11.43 -22.41 -6.57
CA ILE A 452 12.78 -22.85 -6.21
C ILE A 452 13.07 -24.24 -6.77
N ALA A 453 12.15 -25.20 -6.60
CA ALA A 453 12.32 -26.56 -7.12
C ALA A 453 12.43 -26.58 -8.65
N HIS A 454 11.66 -25.73 -9.35
CA HIS A 454 11.72 -25.60 -10.80
C HIS A 454 13.11 -25.14 -11.27
N TRP A 455 13.65 -24.05 -10.71
CA TRP A 455 14.97 -23.57 -11.12
C TRP A 455 16.10 -24.51 -10.67
N GLU A 456 16.00 -25.17 -9.52
CA GLU A 456 16.97 -26.19 -9.14
C GLU A 456 17.01 -27.34 -10.16
N ALA A 457 15.85 -27.77 -10.65
CA ALA A 457 15.77 -28.80 -11.69
C ALA A 457 16.36 -28.29 -13.02
N LEU A 458 16.10 -27.04 -13.39
CA LEU A 458 16.67 -26.41 -14.59
C LEU A 458 18.20 -26.31 -14.49
N LEU A 459 18.73 -25.79 -13.38
CA LEU A 459 20.17 -25.66 -13.15
C LEU A 459 20.90 -27.01 -13.12
N LYS A 460 20.25 -28.09 -12.66
CA LYS A 460 20.80 -29.45 -12.71
C LYS A 460 20.85 -30.05 -14.12
N ARG A 461 19.95 -29.61 -15.02
CA ARG A 461 19.83 -30.13 -16.40
C ARG A 461 20.68 -29.34 -17.40
N CYS A 462 20.96 -28.08 -17.11
CA CYS A 462 21.75 -27.24 -17.99
C CYS A 462 23.23 -27.65 -17.98
N GLY A 463 23.86 -27.63 -19.15
CA GLY A 463 25.26 -28.03 -19.34
C GLY A 463 26.26 -26.98 -18.86
N THR A 464 26.87 -26.24 -19.79
CA THR A 464 27.94 -25.27 -19.50
C THR A 464 27.41 -24.05 -18.75
N TRP A 465 28.09 -23.65 -17.68
CA TRP A 465 27.78 -22.47 -16.86
C TRP A 465 27.81 -21.14 -17.61
N ASP A 466 28.33 -21.12 -18.84
CA ASP A 466 28.44 -19.94 -19.70
C ASP A 466 27.13 -19.56 -20.40
N ASP A 467 26.11 -20.42 -20.39
CA ASP A 467 24.81 -20.13 -20.98
C ASP A 467 24.06 -19.00 -20.21
N PRO A 468 23.72 -17.86 -20.87
CA PRO A 468 22.97 -16.77 -20.26
C PRO A 468 21.61 -17.18 -19.66
N ALA A 469 20.93 -18.18 -20.21
CA ALA A 469 19.65 -18.65 -19.67
C ALA A 469 19.82 -19.28 -18.27
N VAL A 470 20.94 -19.95 -18.04
CA VAL A 470 21.33 -20.51 -16.73
C VAL A 470 21.61 -19.38 -15.74
N GLY A 471 22.24 -18.29 -16.20
CA GLY A 471 22.40 -17.04 -15.45
C GLY A 471 21.10 -16.42 -14.98
N ARG A 472 20.14 -16.29 -15.89
CA ARG A 472 18.81 -15.78 -15.55
C ARG A 472 18.10 -16.68 -14.55
N ALA A 473 18.10 -18.00 -14.76
CA ALA A 473 17.49 -18.96 -13.84
C ALA A 473 18.09 -18.89 -12.43
N ALA A 474 19.41 -18.76 -12.31
CA ALA A 474 20.06 -18.58 -11.01
C ALA A 474 19.69 -17.24 -10.37
N ASN A 475 19.67 -16.15 -11.13
CA ASN A 475 19.23 -14.84 -10.62
C ASN A 475 17.78 -14.91 -10.10
N ASP A 476 16.89 -15.53 -10.86
CA ASP A 476 15.46 -15.66 -10.52
C ASP A 476 15.24 -16.51 -9.27
N MET A 477 16.00 -17.60 -9.12
CA MET A 477 15.98 -18.43 -7.92
C MET A 477 16.44 -17.68 -6.67
N ALA A 478 17.53 -16.90 -6.79
CA ALA A 478 18.01 -16.05 -5.69
C ALA A 478 17.02 -14.94 -5.35
N ARG A 479 16.40 -14.33 -6.37
CA ARG A 479 15.31 -13.35 -6.23
C ARG A 479 14.14 -13.94 -5.46
N GLU A 480 13.66 -15.12 -5.82
CA GLU A 480 12.51 -15.73 -5.17
C GLU A 480 12.76 -16.01 -3.68
N MET A 481 13.95 -16.51 -3.35
CA MET A 481 14.39 -16.67 -1.96
C MET A 481 14.45 -15.32 -1.21
N LEU A 482 14.90 -14.25 -1.88
CA LEU A 482 14.96 -12.91 -1.28
C LEU A 482 13.57 -12.33 -0.97
N ILE A 483 12.62 -12.48 -1.90
CA ILE A 483 11.23 -12.06 -1.69
C ILE A 483 10.62 -12.89 -0.56
N GLY A 484 10.86 -14.21 -0.53
CA GLY A 484 10.44 -15.10 0.56
C GLY A 484 11.00 -14.69 1.92
N LEU A 485 12.26 -14.27 1.98
CA LEU A 485 12.89 -13.75 3.20
C LEU A 485 12.19 -12.47 3.69
N GLY A 486 11.95 -11.53 2.78
CA GLY A 486 11.21 -10.29 3.08
C GLY A 486 9.80 -10.55 3.61
N CYS A 487 9.06 -11.47 3.00
CA CYS A 487 7.68 -11.81 3.41
C CYS A 487 7.66 -12.37 4.84
N ARG A 488 8.57 -13.29 5.17
CA ARG A 488 8.67 -13.86 6.53
C ARG A 488 9.00 -12.80 7.57
N LEU A 489 9.92 -11.89 7.27
CA LEU A 489 10.28 -10.79 8.19
C LEU A 489 9.17 -9.73 8.33
N MET A 490 8.35 -9.54 7.29
CA MET A 490 7.17 -8.68 7.37
C MET A 490 6.08 -9.32 8.25
N ALA A 491 5.92 -10.64 8.17
CA ALA A 491 4.97 -11.41 8.99
C ALA A 491 5.43 -11.62 10.44
N SER A 492 6.74 -11.55 10.72
CA SER A 492 7.33 -11.69 12.05
C SER A 492 6.80 -10.68 13.06
N SER A 493 6.79 -11.08 14.33
CA SER A 493 6.38 -10.20 15.43
C SER A 493 7.54 -9.31 15.90
N GLU A 494 7.22 -8.22 16.60
CA GLU A 494 8.24 -7.30 17.11
C GLU A 494 9.22 -7.92 18.09
N GLU A 495 8.81 -8.97 18.83
CA GLU A 495 9.58 -9.58 19.89
C GLU A 495 10.75 -10.41 19.35
N GLU A 496 10.57 -11.01 18.18
CA GLU A 496 11.60 -11.80 17.51
C GLU A 496 12.79 -10.95 17.06
N GLY A 497 12.59 -9.64 16.85
CA GLY A 497 13.62 -8.70 16.39
C GLY A 497 14.27 -7.84 17.48
N ARG A 498 13.98 -8.06 18.77
CA ARG A 498 14.28 -7.07 19.84
C ARG A 498 15.67 -7.11 20.48
N GLY A 499 16.59 -7.98 20.06
CA GLY A 499 17.79 -8.22 20.88
C GLY A 499 19.12 -8.45 20.18
N GLY A 500 19.27 -8.12 18.89
CA GLY A 500 20.48 -8.49 18.14
C GLY A 500 21.05 -7.38 17.25
N THR A 501 22.33 -7.52 16.92
CA THR A 501 22.99 -6.85 15.77
C THR A 501 22.54 -7.44 14.42
N ASP A 502 21.66 -8.44 14.44
CA ASP A 502 21.14 -9.16 13.28
C ASP A 502 19.65 -8.84 13.10
N PRO A 503 19.22 -8.35 11.92
CA PRO A 503 17.81 -8.06 11.61
C PRO A 503 16.99 -9.34 11.41
N VAL A 504 17.63 -10.50 11.24
CA VAL A 504 16.94 -11.78 11.06
C VAL A 504 17.03 -12.58 12.36
N PRO A 505 15.89 -12.98 12.96
CA PRO A 505 15.89 -13.73 14.21
C PRO A 505 16.67 -15.05 14.09
N ALA A 506 17.65 -15.28 14.98
CA ALA A 506 18.47 -16.49 14.98
C ALA A 506 17.62 -17.77 15.18
N GLY A 507 17.97 -18.85 14.47
CA GLY A 507 17.24 -20.12 14.53
C GLY A 507 15.86 -20.12 13.85
N SER A 508 15.41 -18.98 13.29
CA SER A 508 14.15 -18.90 12.55
C SER A 508 14.22 -19.49 11.14
N ALA A 509 13.06 -19.74 10.53
CA ALA A 509 12.96 -20.10 9.12
C ALA A 509 13.55 -19.01 8.19
N ALA A 510 13.43 -17.73 8.58
CA ALA A 510 14.04 -16.62 7.87
C ALA A 510 15.58 -16.69 7.91
N ALA A 511 16.18 -17.05 9.05
CA ALA A 511 17.63 -17.22 9.17
C ALA A 511 18.15 -18.38 8.30
N ALA A 512 17.42 -19.51 8.27
CA ALA A 512 17.77 -20.65 7.43
C ALA A 512 17.72 -20.28 5.93
N LEU A 513 16.67 -19.57 5.51
CA LEU A 513 16.53 -19.11 4.13
C LEU A 513 17.61 -18.10 3.74
N ARG A 514 17.95 -17.15 4.63
CA ARG A 514 19.07 -16.21 4.42
C ARG A 514 20.38 -16.95 4.16
N THR A 515 20.73 -17.92 5.01
CA THR A 515 21.98 -18.69 4.86
C THR A 515 22.03 -19.41 3.51
N ARG A 516 20.92 -20.05 3.11
CA ARG A 516 20.81 -20.70 1.79
C ARG A 516 20.96 -19.71 0.65
N LEU A 517 20.28 -18.56 0.73
CA LEU A 517 20.34 -17.49 -0.27
C LEU A 517 21.77 -16.97 -0.45
N PHE A 518 22.46 -16.62 0.63
CA PHE A 518 23.78 -16.02 0.55
C PHE A 518 24.81 -17.01 0.01
N ALA A 519 24.80 -18.26 0.49
CA ALA A 519 25.67 -19.32 -0.03
C ALA A 519 25.44 -19.56 -1.54
N PHE A 520 24.18 -19.55 -1.98
CA PHE A 520 23.85 -19.70 -3.39
C PHE A 520 24.33 -18.51 -4.24
N GLN A 521 24.16 -17.28 -3.74
CA GLN A 521 24.66 -16.08 -4.41
C GLN A 521 26.19 -16.06 -4.52
N ASP A 522 26.91 -16.44 -3.46
CA ASP A 522 28.38 -16.50 -3.48
C ASP A 522 28.90 -17.50 -4.53
N LEU A 523 28.27 -18.68 -4.58
CA LEU A 523 28.55 -19.69 -5.57
C LEU A 523 28.37 -19.15 -7.00
N TRP A 524 27.27 -18.43 -7.24
CA TRP A 524 26.96 -17.91 -8.58
C TRP A 524 27.90 -16.78 -8.98
N ILE A 525 28.15 -15.82 -8.08
CA ILE A 525 29.01 -14.67 -8.31
C ILE A 525 30.46 -15.08 -8.61
N ALA A 526 30.93 -16.15 -7.97
CA ALA A 526 32.25 -16.73 -8.24
C ALA A 526 32.35 -17.33 -9.64
N ARG A 527 31.27 -17.98 -10.12
CA ARG A 527 31.24 -18.61 -11.45
C ARG A 527 31.03 -17.63 -12.59
N ARG A 528 30.20 -16.61 -12.38
CA ARG A 528 29.88 -15.60 -13.40
C ARG A 528 30.20 -14.20 -12.91
N PRO A 529 31.49 -13.83 -12.87
CA PRO A 529 31.91 -12.59 -12.24
C PRO A 529 31.52 -11.33 -13.01
N ARG A 530 31.04 -11.44 -14.25
CA ARG A 530 30.64 -10.32 -15.10
C ARG A 530 29.13 -10.11 -15.19
N ASP A 531 28.29 -10.96 -14.58
CA ASP A 531 26.84 -10.73 -14.57
C ASP A 531 26.50 -9.65 -13.53
N LEU A 532 25.96 -8.52 -13.97
CA LEU A 532 25.73 -7.38 -13.09
C LEU A 532 24.48 -7.53 -12.21
N ALA A 533 23.35 -8.00 -12.76
CA ALA A 533 22.10 -8.10 -12.00
C ALA A 533 22.18 -9.05 -10.79
N PRO A 534 22.73 -10.28 -10.88
CA PRO A 534 22.91 -11.15 -9.71
C PRO A 534 23.76 -10.52 -8.61
N ARG A 535 24.84 -9.81 -8.99
CA ARG A 535 25.71 -9.08 -8.06
C ARG A 535 24.98 -7.94 -7.37
N PHE A 536 24.22 -7.17 -8.14
CA PHE A 536 23.43 -6.07 -7.61
C PHE A 536 22.36 -6.57 -6.63
N ASN A 537 21.63 -7.63 -6.98
CA ASN A 537 20.63 -8.27 -6.11
C ASN A 537 21.27 -8.85 -4.84
N ALA A 538 22.44 -9.48 -4.95
CA ALA A 538 23.18 -10.04 -3.82
C ALA A 538 23.72 -8.99 -2.84
N VAL A 539 24.22 -7.85 -3.35
CA VAL A 539 24.61 -6.70 -2.54
C VAL A 539 23.41 -6.20 -1.75
N ARG A 540 22.27 -5.95 -2.41
CA ARG A 540 21.05 -5.49 -1.76
C ARG A 540 20.56 -6.47 -0.71
N ALA A 541 20.58 -7.78 -1.00
CA ALA A 541 20.20 -8.81 -0.04
C ALA A 541 21.07 -8.81 1.22
N ARG A 542 22.40 -8.60 1.11
CA ARG A 542 23.31 -8.54 2.27
C ARG A 542 23.19 -7.23 3.03
N LEU A 543 23.02 -6.11 2.34
CA LEU A 543 22.78 -4.80 2.96
C LEU A 543 21.44 -4.76 3.69
N HIS A 544 20.41 -5.41 3.12
CA HIS A 544 19.03 -5.38 3.60
C HIS A 544 18.57 -6.64 4.33
N PHE A 545 19.34 -7.75 4.43
CA PHE A 545 19.03 -8.87 5.35
C PHE A 545 20.24 -9.54 6.04
N GLY A 546 21.48 -9.07 5.81
CA GLY A 546 22.69 -9.66 6.37
C GLY A 546 23.08 -9.27 7.81
N THR A 547 24.09 -9.95 8.33
CA THR A 547 24.79 -9.55 9.55
C THR A 547 25.66 -8.31 9.30
N ALA A 548 26.22 -7.71 10.36
CA ALA A 548 27.19 -6.63 10.22
C ALA A 548 28.40 -7.03 9.35
N GLN A 549 28.83 -8.30 9.40
CA GLN A 549 29.90 -8.83 8.56
C GLN A 549 29.49 -8.90 7.08
N ASP A 550 28.27 -9.38 6.80
CA ASP A 550 27.73 -9.43 5.44
C ASP A 550 27.61 -8.03 4.83
N VAL A 551 27.16 -7.05 5.63
CA VAL A 551 27.08 -5.64 5.23
C VAL A 551 28.48 -5.12 4.86
N ALA A 552 29.48 -5.34 5.72
CA ALA A 552 30.85 -4.91 5.43
C ALA A 552 31.39 -5.55 4.13
N GLY A 553 31.13 -6.84 3.92
CA GLY A 553 31.47 -7.54 2.68
C GLY A 553 30.74 -6.98 1.46
N ALA A 554 29.45 -6.67 1.59
CA ALA A 554 28.66 -6.06 0.51
C ALA A 554 29.19 -4.67 0.13
N LEU A 555 29.53 -3.81 1.10
CA LEU A 555 30.10 -2.49 0.84
C LEU A 555 31.44 -2.57 0.09
N LEU A 556 32.28 -3.57 0.40
CA LEU A 556 33.49 -3.85 -0.36
C LEU A 556 33.16 -4.31 -1.79
N ALA A 557 32.19 -5.22 -1.93
CA ALA A 557 31.74 -5.70 -3.24
C ALA A 557 31.22 -4.55 -4.13
N ILE A 558 30.52 -3.57 -3.55
CA ILE A 558 30.11 -2.36 -4.30
C ILE A 558 31.31 -1.63 -4.89
N LYS A 559 32.34 -1.36 -4.07
CA LYS A 559 33.55 -0.67 -4.54
C LYS A 559 34.21 -1.43 -5.68
N THR A 560 34.29 -2.76 -5.58
CA THR A 560 34.79 -3.62 -6.65
C THR A 560 33.94 -3.51 -7.91
N ILE A 561 32.61 -3.50 -7.79
CA ILE A 561 31.70 -3.35 -8.94
C ILE A 561 31.90 -1.99 -9.63
N LEU A 562 32.02 -0.92 -8.85
CA LEU A 562 32.16 0.44 -9.37
C LEU A 562 33.52 0.69 -10.02
N ALA A 563 34.58 0.00 -9.58
CA ALA A 563 35.93 0.08 -10.16
C ALA A 563 36.06 -0.62 -11.52
N VAL A 564 35.16 -1.54 -11.84
CA VAL A 564 35.13 -2.21 -13.14
C VAL A 564 34.58 -1.29 -14.22
N ASN A 565 35.18 -1.33 -15.41
CA ASN A 565 34.70 -0.61 -16.59
C ASN A 565 33.21 -0.94 -16.85
N PRO A 566 32.30 0.06 -16.90
CA PRO A 566 30.88 -0.13 -17.21
C PRO A 566 30.61 -1.02 -18.43
N ASP A 567 31.44 -0.92 -19.47
CA ASP A 567 31.27 -1.63 -20.74
C ASP A 567 31.66 -3.11 -20.67
N SER A 568 32.21 -3.55 -19.54
CA SER A 568 32.57 -4.96 -19.32
C SER A 568 31.51 -5.76 -18.55
N TRP A 569 30.42 -5.13 -18.12
CA TRP A 569 29.32 -5.82 -17.42
C TRP A 569 28.37 -6.52 -18.38
N ILE A 570 27.99 -7.76 -18.08
CA ILE A 570 26.91 -8.46 -18.79
C ILE A 570 25.59 -8.07 -18.12
N LEU A 571 24.69 -7.51 -18.92
CA LEU A 571 23.33 -7.15 -18.54
C LEU A 571 22.44 -7.16 -19.78
N THR A 572 21.30 -7.82 -19.68
CA THR A 572 20.27 -7.95 -20.72
C THR A 572 18.93 -7.41 -20.20
N PRO A 573 18.00 -6.99 -21.08
CA PRO A 573 16.70 -6.47 -20.65
C PRO A 573 15.89 -7.47 -19.82
N GLU A 574 16.09 -8.77 -20.04
CA GLU A 574 15.44 -9.87 -19.33
C GLU A 574 16.03 -10.13 -17.94
N ASP A 575 17.18 -9.53 -17.60
CA ASP A 575 17.78 -9.67 -16.28
C ASP A 575 16.94 -8.92 -15.23
N ASP A 576 16.41 -9.69 -14.29
CA ASP A 576 15.51 -9.24 -13.25
C ASP A 576 16.25 -8.53 -12.10
N VAL A 577 15.79 -7.32 -11.75
CA VAL A 577 16.34 -6.48 -10.68
C VAL A 577 15.38 -6.33 -9.50
N LEU A 578 14.57 -7.34 -9.22
CA LEU A 578 13.53 -7.41 -8.18
C LEU A 578 12.24 -6.64 -8.53
N PRO A 579 11.11 -6.94 -7.85
CA PRO A 579 9.87 -6.17 -7.95
C PRO A 579 10.04 -4.68 -7.61
N TYR A 580 9.24 -3.84 -8.25
CA TYR A 580 9.31 -2.37 -8.11
C TYR A 580 9.04 -1.86 -6.69
N ASP A 581 8.30 -2.64 -5.89
CA ASP A 581 7.88 -2.33 -4.53
C ASP A 581 8.82 -2.91 -3.46
N LEU A 582 9.97 -3.46 -3.88
CA LEU A 582 11.05 -3.93 -3.00
C LEU A 582 12.26 -2.99 -3.08
N PHE A 583 12.59 -2.31 -1.98
CA PHE A 583 13.65 -1.28 -1.91
C PHE A 583 13.43 -0.10 -2.86
N GLU A 584 12.16 0.27 -3.07
CA GLU A 584 11.72 1.32 -4.02
C GLU A 584 12.34 2.71 -3.80
N ARG A 585 12.97 2.97 -2.64
CA ARG A 585 13.70 4.22 -2.32
C ARG A 585 15.18 4.20 -2.70
N PHE A 586 15.72 3.01 -2.97
CA PHE A 586 17.14 2.82 -3.27
C PHE A 586 17.40 2.57 -4.75
N PHE A 587 16.36 2.40 -5.57
CA PHE A 587 16.50 2.13 -6.99
C PHE A 587 15.30 2.69 -7.77
N ASN A 588 15.59 3.40 -8.86
CA ASN A 588 14.61 4.00 -9.74
C ASN A 588 14.01 2.95 -10.71
N TYR A 589 13.13 2.10 -10.17
CA TYR A 589 12.47 1.06 -10.96
C TYR A 589 11.69 1.62 -12.14
N ARG A 590 11.07 2.79 -11.98
CA ARG A 590 10.28 3.42 -13.05
C ARG A 590 11.15 3.68 -14.29
N ALA A 591 12.25 4.41 -14.12
CA ALA A 591 13.17 4.68 -15.22
C ALA A 591 13.81 3.39 -15.78
N TYR A 592 14.15 2.43 -14.92
CA TYR A 592 14.76 1.17 -15.36
C TYR A 592 13.80 0.34 -16.23
N LEU A 593 12.57 0.12 -15.77
CA LEU A 593 11.60 -0.72 -16.49
C LEU A 593 11.05 -0.03 -17.74
N ASP A 594 10.86 1.30 -17.74
CA ASP A 594 10.53 2.04 -18.96
C ASP A 594 11.63 1.86 -20.03
N ARG A 595 12.90 1.85 -19.63
CA ARG A 595 14.04 1.59 -20.53
C ARG A 595 14.06 0.14 -21.03
N VAL A 596 13.76 -0.83 -20.17
CA VAL A 596 13.64 -2.25 -20.55
C VAL A 596 12.52 -2.44 -21.57
N VAL A 597 11.33 -1.88 -21.34
CA VAL A 597 10.20 -1.96 -22.27
C VAL A 597 10.54 -1.31 -23.61
N ALA A 598 11.17 -0.13 -23.58
CA ALA A 598 11.58 0.55 -24.81
C ALA A 598 12.57 -0.29 -25.63
N ASP A 599 13.51 -0.97 -24.98
CA ASP A 599 14.48 -1.84 -25.67
C ASP A 599 13.83 -3.10 -26.25
N LEU A 600 13.02 -3.80 -25.47
CA LEU A 600 12.26 -4.96 -25.92
C LEU A 600 11.30 -4.61 -27.08
N SER A 601 10.82 -3.36 -27.13
CA SER A 601 9.94 -2.87 -28.21
C SER A 601 10.70 -2.40 -29.46
N ALA A 602 12.01 -2.12 -29.34
CA ALA A 602 12.83 -1.60 -30.44
C ALA A 602 13.37 -2.68 -31.39
N GLN A 603 13.10 -3.96 -31.12
CA GLN A 603 13.48 -5.08 -31.98
C GLN A 603 12.62 -5.10 -33.26
N VAL A 604 12.98 -4.22 -34.21
CA VAL A 604 12.45 -4.05 -35.58
C VAL A 604 13.68 -4.12 -36.52
N PRO A 605 13.58 -4.70 -37.73
CA PRO A 605 14.41 -5.78 -38.31
C PRO A 605 15.92 -5.52 -38.49
N GLU A 606 16.65 -6.62 -38.76
CA GLU A 606 18.12 -6.81 -38.89
C GLU A 606 18.95 -5.71 -39.58
N ASP A 607 18.33 -4.75 -40.26
CA ASP A 607 18.98 -3.68 -41.03
C ASP A 607 19.22 -2.38 -40.26
N ARG A 608 18.87 -2.32 -38.96
CA ARG A 608 19.28 -1.23 -38.05
C ARG A 608 20.10 -1.79 -36.90
N LEU A 609 21.37 -1.44 -36.86
CA LEU A 609 22.27 -1.67 -35.73
C LEU A 609 21.55 -1.35 -34.41
N PRO A 610 21.64 -2.20 -33.36
CA PRO A 610 21.01 -1.91 -32.08
C PRO A 610 21.53 -0.58 -31.55
N ALA A 611 20.64 0.28 -31.07
CA ALA A 611 20.99 1.57 -30.51
C ALA A 611 21.98 1.38 -29.34
N GLU A 612 23.25 1.72 -29.54
CA GLU A 612 24.39 1.48 -28.63
C GLU A 612 24.28 2.10 -27.21
N GLY A 613 23.13 2.65 -26.82
CA GLY A 613 22.93 3.37 -25.56
C GLY A 613 22.15 2.65 -24.46
N TRP A 614 21.33 1.63 -24.74
CA TRP A 614 20.39 1.10 -23.73
C TRP A 614 21.09 0.38 -22.58
N ARG A 615 22.09 -0.45 -22.89
CA ARG A 615 22.84 -1.19 -21.85
C ARG A 615 23.59 -0.23 -20.94
N SER A 616 24.18 0.82 -21.53
CA SER A 616 24.82 1.91 -20.80
C SER A 616 23.85 2.56 -19.81
N ASP A 617 22.60 2.82 -20.21
CA ASP A 617 21.58 3.38 -19.32
C ASP A 617 21.20 2.46 -18.16
N LEU A 618 20.96 1.17 -18.43
CA LEU A 618 20.62 0.21 -17.36
C LEU A 618 21.78 0.07 -16.35
N VAL A 619 23.02 -0.03 -16.85
CA VAL A 619 24.23 -0.06 -16.02
C VAL A 619 24.39 1.25 -15.23
N ARG A 620 24.13 2.41 -15.85
CA ARG A 620 24.16 3.72 -15.19
C ARG A 620 23.21 3.80 -14.01
N LEU A 621 21.95 3.36 -14.18
CA LEU A 621 20.94 3.36 -13.10
C LEU A 621 21.33 2.43 -11.93
N ILE A 622 21.86 1.22 -12.23
CA ILE A 622 22.39 0.31 -11.19
C ILE A 622 23.55 0.98 -10.44
N ARG A 623 24.49 1.61 -11.17
CA ARG A 623 25.63 2.31 -10.55
C ARG A 623 25.18 3.48 -9.68
N ALA A 624 24.15 4.24 -10.09
CA ALA A 624 23.58 5.32 -9.28
C ALA A 624 23.11 4.81 -7.90
N SER A 625 22.37 3.71 -7.89
CA SER A 625 21.93 3.02 -6.66
C SER A 625 23.09 2.53 -5.80
N LEU A 626 24.11 1.92 -6.42
CA LEU A 626 25.32 1.48 -5.71
C LEU A 626 26.08 2.64 -5.03
N HIS A 627 26.20 3.78 -5.72
CA HIS A 627 26.74 5.00 -5.13
C HIS A 627 25.85 5.49 -3.97
N HIS A 628 24.53 5.47 -4.13
CA HIS A 628 23.62 5.84 -3.05
C HIS A 628 23.79 4.94 -1.81
N TYR A 629 23.90 3.62 -1.98
CA TYR A 629 24.19 2.68 -0.88
C TYR A 629 25.50 3.02 -0.16
N LEU A 630 26.58 3.29 -0.91
CA LEU A 630 27.85 3.72 -0.32
C LEU A 630 27.73 5.05 0.41
N ALA A 631 26.95 6.00 -0.11
CA ALA A 631 26.70 7.27 0.56
C ALA A 631 26.03 7.03 1.93
N ARG A 632 24.92 6.29 1.94
CA ARG A 632 24.16 5.95 3.15
C ARG A 632 25.02 5.24 4.20
N ALA A 633 25.80 4.24 3.76
CA ALA A 633 26.73 3.54 4.62
C ALA A 633 27.89 4.42 5.08
N ALA A 634 28.39 5.37 4.28
CA ALA A 634 29.52 6.21 4.68
C ALA A 634 29.14 7.36 5.63
N GLY A 635 27.86 7.64 5.89
CA GLY A 635 27.41 8.75 6.77
C GLY A 635 27.89 10.14 6.30
N GLY A 636 27.79 11.18 7.13
CA GLY A 636 28.05 12.60 6.76
C GLY A 636 29.52 13.00 6.47
N GLY A 637 30.43 12.05 6.26
CA GLY A 637 31.84 12.37 5.93
C GLY A 637 32.07 12.65 4.44
N ALA A 638 33.26 13.17 4.09
CA ALA A 638 33.64 13.53 2.71
C ALA A 638 33.44 12.39 1.69
N ALA A 639 33.72 11.14 2.08
CA ALA A 639 33.48 9.97 1.24
C ALA A 639 31.99 9.77 0.93
N GLY A 640 31.11 9.91 1.93
CA GLY A 640 29.68 9.77 1.76
C GLY A 640 29.08 10.88 0.90
N PHE A 641 29.60 12.10 1.05
CA PHE A 641 29.26 13.23 0.17
C PHE A 641 29.62 12.96 -1.30
N GLY A 642 30.86 12.50 -1.57
CA GLY A 642 31.30 12.19 -2.93
C GLY A 642 30.43 11.13 -3.61
N HIS A 643 30.03 10.09 -2.89
CA HIS A 643 29.12 9.07 -3.41
C HIS A 643 27.69 9.59 -3.63
N ALA A 644 27.14 10.43 -2.74
CA ALA A 644 25.80 11.00 -2.92
C ALA A 644 25.73 11.89 -4.17
N ARG A 645 26.78 12.71 -4.41
CA ARG A 645 26.88 13.55 -5.60
C ARG A 645 26.92 12.71 -6.88
N GLU A 646 27.66 11.61 -6.86
CA GLU A 646 27.75 10.71 -8.02
C GLU A 646 26.43 9.95 -8.28
N ALA A 647 25.69 9.57 -7.24
CA ALA A 647 24.36 8.98 -7.40
C ALA A 647 23.40 9.94 -8.13
N VAL A 648 23.36 11.22 -7.72
CA VAL A 648 22.55 12.25 -8.38
C VAL A 648 23.05 12.56 -9.79
N ARG A 649 24.37 12.57 -10.02
CA ARG A 649 24.92 12.78 -11.37
C ARG A 649 24.50 11.67 -12.33
N LEU A 650 24.46 10.42 -11.85
CA LEU A 650 24.08 9.26 -12.64
C LEU A 650 22.57 9.12 -12.80
N ASP A 651 21.76 9.56 -11.85
CA ASP A 651 20.29 9.53 -11.91
C ASP A 651 19.70 10.82 -11.28
N PRO A 652 19.66 11.94 -12.04
CA PRO A 652 19.31 13.25 -11.51
C PRO A 652 17.82 13.43 -11.24
N ASP A 653 16.97 12.56 -11.78
CA ASP A 653 15.51 12.68 -11.65
C ASP A 653 14.97 11.95 -10.43
N PHE A 654 15.77 11.07 -9.80
CA PHE A 654 15.32 10.28 -8.67
C PHE A 654 15.35 11.09 -7.35
N PRO A 655 14.18 11.40 -6.74
CA PRO A 655 14.10 12.37 -5.66
C PRO A 655 14.81 11.93 -4.37
N PHE A 656 14.90 10.63 -4.10
CA PHE A 656 15.56 10.10 -2.90
C PHE A 656 17.08 10.33 -2.92
N PHE A 657 17.72 10.23 -4.09
CA PHE A 657 19.16 10.51 -4.21
C PHE A 657 19.44 12.01 -4.00
N ARG A 658 18.59 12.87 -4.58
CA ARG A 658 18.68 14.32 -4.40
C ARG A 658 18.48 14.74 -2.94
N LEU A 659 17.52 14.12 -2.25
CA LEU A 659 17.27 14.40 -0.83
C LEU A 659 18.47 13.98 0.04
N ASP A 660 19.05 12.81 -0.19
CA ASP A 660 20.22 12.35 0.57
C ASP A 660 21.44 13.26 0.33
N LEU A 661 21.65 13.72 -0.91
CA LEU A 661 22.67 14.73 -1.21
C LEU A 661 22.38 16.06 -0.48
N ALA A 662 21.14 16.53 -0.51
CA ALA A 662 20.74 17.78 0.14
C ALA A 662 20.94 17.72 1.67
N LYS A 663 20.57 16.61 2.33
CA LYS A 663 20.82 16.40 3.77
C LYS A 663 22.30 16.51 4.13
N ARG A 664 23.19 15.99 3.28
CA ARG A 664 24.65 16.05 3.52
C ARG A 664 25.20 17.45 3.33
N LEU A 665 24.80 18.12 2.25
CA LEU A 665 25.20 19.51 2.00
C LEU A 665 24.70 20.45 3.12
N ALA A 666 23.52 20.18 3.68
CA ALA A 666 22.94 20.96 4.78
C ALA A 666 23.80 20.99 6.05
N VAL A 667 24.70 20.02 6.25
CA VAL A 667 25.59 19.94 7.41
C VAL A 667 26.97 20.56 7.12
N MET A 668 27.26 20.88 5.85
CA MET A 668 28.53 21.50 5.45
C MET A 668 28.53 23.00 5.71
N ALA A 669 29.71 23.57 6.03
CA ALA A 669 29.85 24.97 6.46
C ALA A 669 30.07 25.99 5.30
N GLY A 670 30.14 25.53 4.05
CA GLY A 670 30.45 26.39 2.90
C GLY A 670 29.23 27.08 2.29
N GLU A 671 29.42 28.31 1.80
CA GLU A 671 28.36 29.14 1.23
C GLU A 671 27.83 28.57 -0.09
N ALA A 672 28.72 28.04 -0.95
CA ALA A 672 28.36 27.39 -2.19
C ALA A 672 27.53 26.11 -1.94
N GLU A 673 27.98 25.25 -1.03
CA GLU A 673 27.25 24.05 -0.64
C GLU A 673 25.87 24.38 -0.06
N ARG A 674 25.78 25.48 0.70
CA ARG A 674 24.51 25.95 1.25
C ARG A 674 23.56 26.45 0.15
N ALA A 675 24.05 27.21 -0.83
CA ALA A 675 23.26 27.66 -1.97
C ALA A 675 22.73 26.46 -2.80
N ASP A 676 23.58 25.46 -3.05
CA ASP A 676 23.21 24.22 -3.72
C ASP A 676 22.15 23.45 -2.93
N THR A 677 22.29 23.37 -1.60
CA THR A 677 21.32 22.74 -0.71
C THR A 677 19.95 23.40 -0.81
N VAL A 678 19.90 24.74 -0.72
CA VAL A 678 18.66 25.52 -0.80
C VAL A 678 17.99 25.29 -2.15
N THR A 679 18.76 25.28 -3.24
CA THR A 679 18.25 25.01 -4.59
C THR A 679 17.64 23.61 -4.70
N LEU A 680 18.36 22.58 -4.23
CA LEU A 680 17.88 21.20 -4.25
C LEU A 680 16.61 21.02 -3.42
N LEU A 681 16.60 21.52 -2.18
CA LEU A 681 15.46 21.39 -1.27
C LEU A 681 14.24 22.17 -1.77
N THR A 682 14.44 23.36 -2.35
CA THR A 682 13.34 24.15 -2.94
C THR A 682 12.69 23.39 -4.09
N GLY A 683 13.49 22.81 -5.00
CA GLY A 683 12.96 21.99 -6.09
C GLY A 683 12.22 20.74 -5.59
N LEU A 684 12.80 20.01 -4.63
CA LEU A 684 12.16 18.82 -4.05
C LEU A 684 10.86 19.15 -3.31
N ALA A 685 10.85 20.21 -2.53
CA ALA A 685 9.67 20.66 -1.77
C ALA A 685 8.55 21.17 -2.69
N GLY A 686 8.88 21.68 -3.88
CA GLY A 686 7.91 22.22 -4.82
C GLY A 686 7.28 21.21 -5.79
N SER A 687 7.89 20.04 -6.02
CA SER A 687 7.43 19.14 -7.10
C SER A 687 7.63 17.64 -6.90
N SER A 688 8.12 17.18 -5.74
CA SER A 688 8.46 15.76 -5.53
C SER A 688 7.62 15.08 -4.45
N MET A 689 7.75 13.76 -4.33
CA MET A 689 7.10 12.98 -3.28
C MET A 689 7.75 13.08 -1.90
N VAL A 690 8.97 13.61 -1.83
CA VAL A 690 9.70 13.85 -0.56
C VAL A 690 9.54 15.30 -0.08
N ALA A 691 8.48 15.97 -0.55
CA ALA A 691 8.35 17.41 -0.43
C ALA A 691 8.26 17.91 1.01
N ILE A 692 7.56 17.20 1.89
CA ILE A 692 7.39 17.61 3.29
C ILE A 692 8.73 17.56 4.03
N GLU A 693 9.48 16.47 3.89
CA GLU A 693 10.80 16.33 4.51
C GLU A 693 11.80 17.36 3.96
N ALA A 694 11.79 17.59 2.64
CA ALA A 694 12.62 18.61 2.02
C ALA A 694 12.30 20.02 2.56
N ARG A 695 11.02 20.34 2.74
CA ARG A 695 10.57 21.61 3.35
C ARG A 695 11.04 21.72 4.81
N ASP A 696 10.94 20.67 5.60
CA ASP A 696 11.34 20.69 7.01
C ASP A 696 12.83 20.97 7.17
N ILE A 697 13.68 20.38 6.32
CA ILE A 697 15.12 20.67 6.29
C ILE A 697 15.38 22.11 5.85
N LEU A 698 14.64 22.62 4.84
CA LEU A 698 14.77 24.00 4.36
C LEU A 698 14.40 25.03 5.44
N LEU A 699 13.36 24.75 6.23
CA LEU A 699 12.96 25.58 7.37
C LEU A 699 14.06 25.62 8.45
N ARG A 700 14.67 24.48 8.77
CA ARG A 700 15.85 24.44 9.66
C ARG A 700 16.95 25.36 9.15
N LEU A 701 17.34 25.22 7.88
CA LEU A 701 18.45 26.00 7.31
C LEU A 701 18.20 27.51 7.34
N ARG A 702 16.95 27.94 7.10
CA ARG A 702 16.53 29.34 7.23
C ARG A 702 16.68 29.84 8.67
N ALA A 703 16.26 29.04 9.66
CA ALA A 703 16.39 29.40 11.08
C ALA A 703 17.85 29.49 11.53
N GLU A 704 18.72 28.63 10.97
CA GLU A 704 20.15 28.64 11.29
C GLU A 704 20.93 29.76 10.58
N THR A 705 20.43 30.24 9.43
CA THR A 705 21.16 31.19 8.57
C THR A 705 20.24 32.27 7.95
N PRO A 706 19.73 33.23 8.74
CA PRO A 706 18.72 34.20 8.28
C PRO A 706 19.15 35.10 7.11
N HIS A 707 20.47 35.31 6.92
CA HIS A 707 21.03 36.27 5.97
C HIS A 707 21.35 35.72 4.57
N VAL A 708 21.30 34.38 4.38
CA VAL A 708 21.82 33.73 3.15
C VAL A 708 20.70 33.27 2.21
N VAL A 709 19.46 33.14 2.68
CA VAL A 709 18.34 32.76 1.83
C VAL A 709 17.75 34.01 1.18
N THR A 710 17.98 34.18 -0.13
CA THR A 710 17.37 35.27 -0.91
C THR A 710 15.85 35.10 -0.95
N GLY A 711 15.13 36.03 -0.33
CA GLY A 711 13.66 36.04 -0.26
C GLY A 711 13.18 36.86 0.93
N ASN A 712 11.91 37.27 0.91
CA ASN A 712 11.32 37.92 2.08
C ASN A 712 11.28 36.90 3.24
N PRO A 713 11.86 37.17 4.43
CA PRO A 713 11.79 36.25 5.57
C PRO A 713 10.34 35.95 6.01
N ALA A 714 9.37 36.76 5.58
CA ALA A 714 7.94 36.53 5.78
C ALA A 714 7.30 35.51 4.79
N GLU A 715 7.96 35.15 3.68
CA GLU A 715 7.40 34.21 2.70
C GLU A 715 7.68 32.75 3.09
N GLU A 716 6.61 31.96 3.21
CA GLU A 716 6.67 30.55 3.55
C GLU A 716 7.38 29.74 2.44
N PRO A 717 8.45 28.98 2.75
CA PRO A 717 9.11 28.15 1.75
C PRO A 717 8.22 26.98 1.34
N ALA A 718 8.06 26.80 0.03
CA ALA A 718 7.31 25.70 -0.57
C ALA A 718 5.89 25.54 0.00
N PRO A 719 4.98 26.52 -0.24
CA PRO A 719 3.61 26.51 0.28
C PRO A 719 2.85 25.22 -0.09
N ASN A 720 3.16 24.62 -1.24
CA ASN A 720 2.58 23.36 -1.68
C ASN A 720 2.81 22.24 -0.66
N ALA A 721 4.03 22.09 -0.15
CA ALA A 721 4.36 21.05 0.83
C ALA A 721 3.62 21.27 2.15
N ALA A 722 3.43 22.52 2.58
CA ALA A 722 2.60 22.83 3.74
C ALA A 722 1.13 22.44 3.52
N ARG A 723 0.59 22.71 2.33
CA ARG A 723 -0.79 22.34 1.96
C ARG A 723 -0.98 20.84 1.82
N ILE A 724 0.00 20.11 1.27
CA ILE A 724 0.04 18.64 1.23
C ILE A 724 -0.10 18.11 2.66
N GLU A 725 0.68 18.65 3.60
CA GLU A 725 0.67 18.22 4.99
C GLU A 725 -0.68 18.41 5.68
N LEU A 726 -1.40 19.49 5.34
CA LEU A 726 -2.72 19.79 5.87
C LEU A 726 -3.81 18.91 5.24
N ALA A 727 -3.81 18.82 3.91
CA ALA A 727 -4.90 18.24 3.12
C ALA A 727 -4.82 16.74 2.90
N LEU A 728 -3.63 16.14 3.05
CA LEU A 728 -3.40 14.73 2.73
C LEU A 728 -3.19 13.89 3.99
N ILE A 729 -3.66 12.65 3.90
CA ILE A 729 -3.54 11.63 4.94
C ILE A 729 -2.87 10.43 4.31
N ASP A 730 -1.81 9.94 4.92
CA ASP A 730 -1.04 8.80 4.43
C ASP A 730 -1.51 7.51 5.11
N THR A 731 -2.26 6.72 4.35
CA THR A 731 -2.77 5.39 4.69
C THR A 731 -2.11 4.29 3.83
N GLU A 732 -1.10 4.63 3.01
CA GLU A 732 -0.36 3.69 2.16
C GLU A 732 0.43 2.70 3.02
N ASN A 733 0.65 3.07 4.27
CA ASN A 733 1.02 2.16 5.33
C ASN A 733 -0.22 1.41 5.80
N TYR A 734 -0.52 0.31 5.09
CA TYR A 734 -1.14 -0.85 5.71
C TYR A 734 -0.63 -0.96 7.16
N ARG A 735 -1.53 -1.30 8.09
CA ARG A 735 -1.32 -1.51 9.54
C ARG A 735 -0.14 -2.44 9.92
N ALA A 736 0.71 -2.80 8.96
CA ALA A 736 2.01 -3.39 9.09
C ALA A 736 2.88 -2.59 10.06
N ARG A 737 2.75 -2.94 11.35
CA ARG A 737 3.85 -3.19 12.27
C ARG A 737 5.14 -2.46 11.84
N LEU A 738 5.22 -1.13 12.00
CA LEU A 738 6.47 -0.35 11.80
C LEU A 738 7.65 -0.91 12.60
N THR A 739 7.32 -1.80 13.51
CA THR A 739 8.12 -2.55 14.45
C THR A 739 8.53 -3.94 13.95
N SER A 740 8.08 -4.39 12.76
CA SER A 740 8.53 -5.65 12.16
C SER A 740 10.02 -5.57 11.78
N PRO A 741 10.77 -6.68 11.83
CA PRO A 741 12.17 -6.70 11.43
C PRO A 741 12.40 -6.21 10.00
N TYR A 742 11.45 -6.43 9.09
CA TYR A 742 11.55 -5.97 7.70
C TYR A 742 11.66 -4.44 7.58
N PHE A 743 10.85 -3.65 8.30
CA PHE A 743 10.94 -2.19 8.19
C PHE A 743 12.24 -1.63 8.78
N ARG A 744 12.78 -2.26 9.83
CA ARG A 744 14.12 -1.94 10.33
C ARG A 744 15.19 -2.20 9.27
N SER A 745 14.98 -3.26 8.49
CA SER A 745 15.88 -3.69 7.43
C SER A 745 15.89 -2.74 6.22
N GLN A 746 14.88 -1.89 6.05
CA GLN A 746 14.85 -0.93 4.93
C GLN A 746 15.85 0.24 5.09
N GLN A 747 16.44 0.45 6.27
CA GLN A 747 17.32 1.58 6.54
C GLN A 747 18.78 1.13 6.78
N ILE A 748 19.73 1.75 6.07
CA ILE A 748 21.16 1.38 6.07
C ILE A 748 22.01 2.44 6.80
N ALA A 749 23.02 1.99 7.56
CA ALA A 749 23.94 2.74 8.41
C ALA A 749 25.42 2.31 8.21
N ARG A 750 26.36 3.07 8.82
CA ARG A 750 27.80 2.77 8.84
C ARG A 750 28.18 1.36 9.31
N ASN A 751 27.43 0.78 10.26
CA ASN A 751 27.73 -0.50 10.88
C ASN A 751 26.61 -1.55 10.67
N GLY A 752 25.82 -1.40 9.61
CA GLY A 752 24.66 -2.28 9.35
C GLY A 752 23.37 -1.49 9.24
N TRP A 753 22.43 -1.83 10.08
CA TRP A 753 21.03 -1.41 10.04
C TRP A 753 20.85 -0.15 10.84
N ARG A 754 20.13 0.84 10.31
CA ARG A 754 19.78 2.02 11.10
C ARG A 754 18.45 1.84 11.80
N GLY A 755 17.42 1.33 11.11
CA GLY A 755 16.04 1.26 11.64
C GLY A 755 15.64 2.51 12.43
N PRO A 756 14.58 2.46 13.24
CA PRO A 756 14.48 3.35 14.38
C PRO A 756 15.64 3.06 15.34
N TRP A 757 16.37 4.07 15.78
CA TRP A 757 17.51 3.92 16.69
C TRP A 757 17.46 4.91 17.84
N MET A 758 18.12 4.56 18.93
CA MET A 758 18.30 5.42 20.08
C MET A 758 19.76 5.41 20.52
N GLN A 759 20.31 6.57 20.88
CA GLN A 759 21.67 6.69 21.37
C GLN A 759 21.71 7.61 22.58
N ARG A 760 22.26 7.10 23.67
CA ARG A 760 22.48 7.86 24.90
C ARG A 760 23.80 8.62 24.79
N MET A 761 23.76 9.92 25.05
CA MET A 761 24.89 10.85 24.91
C MET A 761 25.61 11.07 26.24
N THR A 762 24.88 10.95 27.35
CA THR A 762 25.37 11.13 28.73
C THR A 762 25.02 9.92 29.58
N ALA A 763 25.81 9.61 30.63
CA ALA A 763 25.50 8.49 31.51
C ALA A 763 24.11 8.66 32.17
N PRO A 764 23.36 7.57 32.43
CA PRO A 764 22.06 7.68 33.09
C PRO A 764 22.20 8.38 34.45
N ALA A 765 21.67 9.59 34.56
CA ALA A 765 21.49 10.26 35.84
C ALA A 765 20.18 9.79 36.49
N ALA A 766 20.07 9.86 37.82
CA ALA A 766 18.81 9.70 38.54
C ALA A 766 17.91 10.91 38.30
N ALA A 767 17.47 11.09 37.05
CA ALA A 767 16.61 12.20 36.65
C ALA A 767 15.24 12.07 37.32
N ALA A 768 14.76 13.18 37.88
CA ALA A 768 13.44 13.25 38.47
C ALA A 768 12.36 13.53 37.40
N LEU A 769 12.75 14.09 36.24
CA LEU A 769 11.90 14.44 35.12
C LEU A 769 12.53 14.01 33.79
N SER A 770 11.80 13.29 32.94
CA SER A 770 12.18 13.06 31.53
C SER A 770 11.44 14.07 30.66
N VAL A 771 12.15 14.82 29.82
CA VAL A 771 11.60 15.81 28.90
C VAL A 771 11.79 15.31 27.48
N VAL A 772 10.69 14.88 26.86
CA VAL A 772 10.64 14.37 25.48
C VAL A 772 10.30 15.52 24.55
N VAL A 773 11.20 15.84 23.63
CA VAL A 773 11.02 16.82 22.58
C VAL A 773 10.95 16.11 21.25
N VAL A 774 9.80 16.15 20.59
CA VAL A 774 9.65 15.69 19.21
C VAL A 774 9.80 16.86 18.26
N ASP A 775 10.73 16.74 17.32
CA ASP A 775 10.97 17.76 16.31
C ASP A 775 11.16 17.12 14.93
N ARG A 776 10.83 17.88 13.89
CA ARG A 776 10.86 17.45 12.49
C ARG A 776 12.07 18.02 11.79
N ALA A 777 12.95 17.15 11.33
CA ALA A 777 14.24 17.52 10.75
C ALA A 777 15.06 18.46 11.64
N GLN A 778 14.80 18.47 12.96
CA GLN A 778 15.32 19.42 13.94
C GLN A 778 15.12 20.90 13.52
N ARG A 779 13.96 21.26 12.98
CA ARG A 779 13.71 22.64 12.54
C ARG A 779 13.49 23.63 13.70
N ASN A 780 13.11 23.14 14.88
CA ASN A 780 12.69 23.95 16.03
C ASN A 780 13.47 23.68 17.33
N TYR A 781 14.37 22.70 17.36
CA TYR A 781 15.00 22.20 18.60
C TYR A 781 15.72 23.30 19.38
N ARG A 782 16.36 24.27 18.71
CA ARG A 782 17.07 25.37 19.39
C ARG A 782 16.12 26.25 20.19
N THR A 783 14.98 26.60 19.61
CA THR A 783 13.94 27.39 20.28
C THR A 783 13.38 26.61 21.46
N LEU A 784 13.05 25.34 21.26
CA LEU A 784 12.50 24.48 22.32
C LEU A 784 13.51 24.27 23.47
N PHE A 785 14.78 24.05 23.16
CA PHE A 785 15.82 23.90 24.19
C PHE A 785 16.13 25.21 24.90
N ALA A 786 16.07 26.36 24.22
CA ALA A 786 16.16 27.66 24.88
C ALA A 786 15.00 27.88 25.87
N GLU A 787 13.77 27.48 25.51
CA GLU A 787 12.62 27.52 26.42
C GLU A 787 12.81 26.57 27.63
N LEU A 788 13.44 25.40 27.42
CA LEU A 788 13.80 24.49 28.52
C LEU A 788 14.92 25.03 29.41
N ASP A 789 15.90 25.73 28.84
CA ASP A 789 17.00 26.36 29.59
C ASP A 789 16.51 27.53 30.46
N ARG A 790 15.38 28.15 30.08
CA ARG A 790 14.71 29.18 30.89
C ARG A 790 13.97 28.63 32.10
N GLN A 791 13.72 27.31 32.19
CA GLN A 791 12.93 26.75 33.28
C GLN A 791 13.69 26.82 34.62
N THR A 792 12.97 27.02 35.72
CA THR A 792 13.58 27.05 37.07
C THR A 792 13.96 25.67 37.60
N VAL A 793 13.55 24.59 36.93
CA VAL A 793 14.02 23.24 37.27
C VAL A 793 15.47 23.08 36.83
N SER A 794 16.33 22.64 37.77
CA SER A 794 17.75 22.46 37.48
C SER A 794 17.99 21.35 36.45
N ARG A 795 18.96 21.56 35.56
CA ARG A 795 19.27 20.67 34.42
C ARG A 795 19.68 19.25 34.84
N ASP A 796 20.34 19.11 35.98
CA ASP A 796 20.77 17.83 36.58
C ASP A 796 19.60 16.96 37.04
N ARG A 797 18.43 17.56 37.28
CA ARG A 797 17.20 16.84 37.63
C ARG A 797 16.41 16.38 36.41
N CYS A 798 16.81 16.79 35.21
CA CYS A 798 16.10 16.52 33.97
C CYS A 798 16.91 15.62 33.04
N GLU A 799 16.26 14.65 32.42
CA GLU A 799 16.77 13.94 31.24
C GLU A 799 16.14 14.55 29.99
N ARG A 800 16.95 15.05 29.05
CA ARG A 800 16.47 15.56 27.75
C ARG A 800 16.51 14.46 26.70
N ILE A 801 15.34 14.12 26.17
CA ILE A 801 15.16 13.14 25.11
C ILE A 801 14.73 13.86 23.84
N LEU A 802 15.61 13.94 22.85
CA LEU A 802 15.27 14.46 21.52
C LEU A 802 14.79 13.31 20.63
N VAL A 803 13.65 13.48 19.99
CA VAL A 803 13.10 12.53 19.03
C VAL A 803 12.97 13.22 17.67
N GLU A 804 13.82 12.79 16.73
CA GLU A 804 13.74 13.15 15.32
C GLU A 804 12.82 12.16 14.60
N LEU A 805 11.86 12.68 13.82
CA LEU A 805 10.91 11.82 13.10
C LEU A 805 11.53 11.12 11.89
N TYR A 806 12.51 11.75 11.24
CA TYR A 806 13.21 11.19 10.09
C TYR A 806 14.45 10.38 10.51
N ASP A 807 15.52 10.39 9.72
CA ASP A 807 16.66 9.46 9.81
C ASP A 807 18.01 10.11 10.15
N ASP A 808 18.03 11.42 10.39
CA ASP A 808 19.26 12.19 10.58
C ASP A 808 19.21 13.13 11.78
N VAL A 809 20.16 12.98 12.71
CA VAL A 809 20.30 13.82 13.91
C VAL A 809 21.62 14.58 13.80
N THR A 810 21.54 15.91 13.81
CA THR A 810 22.70 16.81 13.75
C THR A 810 23.53 16.71 15.03
N GLU A 811 24.84 16.92 14.89
CA GLU A 811 25.76 16.87 16.03
C GLU A 811 25.41 17.91 17.11
N ASN A 812 24.97 19.11 16.71
CA ASN A 812 24.56 20.15 17.64
C ASN A 812 23.33 19.76 18.45
N ALA A 813 22.32 19.18 17.82
CA ALA A 813 21.12 18.71 18.53
C ALA A 813 21.45 17.53 19.46
N ALA A 814 22.31 16.61 19.01
CA ALA A 814 22.77 15.49 19.83
C ALA A 814 23.54 15.95 21.09
N ARG A 815 24.43 16.94 20.98
CA ARG A 815 25.20 17.47 22.12
C ARG A 815 24.34 18.13 23.21
N GLN A 816 23.15 18.61 22.87
CA GLN A 816 22.25 19.27 23.82
C GLN A 816 21.25 18.29 24.47
N SER A 817 21.30 17.01 24.11
CA SER A 817 20.39 15.96 24.56
C SER A 817 21.13 14.92 25.41
N ASP A 818 20.42 14.27 26.35
CA ASP A 818 20.94 13.11 27.09
C ASP A 818 20.69 11.81 26.31
N LEU A 819 19.57 11.78 25.58
CA LEU A 819 19.16 10.70 24.72
C LEU A 819 18.66 11.27 23.40
N VAL A 820 19.09 10.69 22.28
CA VAL A 820 18.52 10.97 20.97
C VAL A 820 17.83 9.72 20.44
N ILE A 821 16.71 9.91 19.76
CA ILE A 821 15.95 8.87 19.07
C ILE A 821 15.71 9.36 17.65
N ALA A 822 15.96 8.53 16.64
CA ALA A 822 15.47 8.77 15.30
C ALA A 822 14.44 7.71 14.95
N CYS A 823 13.24 8.13 14.55
CA CYS A 823 12.16 7.22 14.23
C CYS A 823 12.27 6.63 12.82
N CYS A 824 13.05 7.24 11.93
CA CYS A 824 13.22 6.84 10.53
C CYS A 824 11.89 6.67 9.80
N GLN A 825 10.94 7.55 10.07
CA GLN A 825 9.63 7.54 9.42
C GLN A 825 9.81 7.75 7.91
N THR A 826 9.09 6.93 7.15
CA THR A 826 9.09 6.95 5.70
C THR A 826 7.75 7.39 5.13
N ASP A 827 6.78 7.76 5.98
CA ASP A 827 5.51 8.32 5.53
C ASP A 827 5.73 9.60 4.70
N SER A 828 4.85 9.86 3.73
CA SER A 828 4.85 11.11 2.96
C SER A 828 4.52 12.29 3.88
N VAL A 829 3.66 12.04 4.88
CA VAL A 829 3.30 12.98 5.96
C VAL A 829 3.79 12.39 7.29
N PRO A 830 4.71 13.06 8.02
CA PRO A 830 5.26 12.51 9.26
C PRO A 830 4.23 12.49 10.39
N HIS A 831 4.45 11.64 11.39
CA HIS A 831 3.54 11.36 12.48
C HIS A 831 4.19 11.65 13.85
N ALA A 832 3.85 12.79 14.45
CA ALA A 832 4.42 13.23 15.73
C ALA A 832 4.05 12.32 16.90
N SER A 833 2.81 11.80 16.98
CA SER A 833 2.40 10.87 18.05
C SER A 833 3.27 9.62 18.13
N ARG A 834 3.72 9.06 16.99
CA ARG A 834 4.64 7.92 16.97
C ARG A 834 5.99 8.27 17.62
N GLY A 835 6.50 9.48 17.36
CA GLY A 835 7.70 10.00 18.02
C GLY A 835 7.50 10.22 19.52
N LEU A 836 6.36 10.81 19.92
CA LEU A 836 6.05 11.06 21.33
C LEU A 836 5.92 9.75 22.12
N ASN A 837 5.27 8.73 21.54
CA ASN A 837 5.21 7.39 22.13
C ASN A 837 6.60 6.75 22.23
N ALA A 838 7.46 6.88 21.21
CA ALA A 838 8.83 6.37 21.26
C ALA A 838 9.64 7.01 22.40
N GLY A 839 9.54 8.33 22.58
CA GLY A 839 10.16 9.03 23.70
C GLY A 839 9.56 8.66 25.06
N LEU A 840 8.24 8.51 25.17
CA LEU A 840 7.56 8.05 26.38
C LEU A 840 8.00 6.64 26.79
N ILE A 841 8.21 5.75 25.81
CA ILE A 841 8.74 4.40 26.05
C ILE A 841 10.20 4.46 26.52
N ALA A 842 10.99 5.42 26.05
CA ALA A 842 12.39 5.56 26.46
C ALA A 842 12.59 6.31 27.79
N ALA A 843 11.57 7.05 28.25
CA ALA A 843 11.63 7.83 29.49
C ALA A 843 11.96 6.95 30.71
N ALA A 844 12.97 7.39 31.47
CA ALA A 844 13.47 6.70 32.66
C ALA A 844 12.95 7.30 33.98
N ALA A 845 12.53 8.56 34.00
CA ALA A 845 12.05 9.23 35.20
C ALA A 845 10.60 8.85 35.57
N GLY A 846 10.23 9.05 36.84
CA GLY A 846 8.86 8.84 37.33
C GLY A 846 7.84 9.86 36.81
N VAL A 847 8.30 11.03 36.35
CA VAL A 847 7.50 12.09 35.72
C VAL A 847 8.03 12.34 34.31
N THR A 848 7.14 12.48 33.33
CA THR A 848 7.49 12.77 31.93
C THR A 848 6.76 14.00 31.43
N ALA A 849 7.50 14.89 30.76
CA ALA A 849 6.98 15.98 29.95
C ALA A 849 7.09 15.63 28.46
N LEU A 850 5.98 15.70 27.74
CA LEU A 850 5.87 15.44 26.31
C LEU A 850 5.68 16.76 25.57
N ILE A 851 6.57 17.08 24.63
CA ILE A 851 6.59 18.36 23.91
C ILE A 851 6.55 18.11 22.40
N SER A 852 5.62 18.77 21.72
CA SER A 852 5.54 18.82 20.26
C SER A 852 5.00 20.19 19.82
N GLY A 853 5.48 20.69 18.67
CA GLY A 853 5.11 22.01 18.14
C GLY A 853 5.94 23.17 18.72
N ILE A 854 5.56 24.42 18.43
CA ILE A 854 6.24 25.64 18.90
C ILE A 854 5.27 26.79 19.20
N PRO A 855 5.64 27.73 20.09
CA PRO A 855 4.98 29.04 20.24
C PRO A 855 4.96 29.86 18.94
N ALA A 856 3.94 30.70 18.75
CA ALA A 856 3.87 31.62 17.62
C ALA A 856 4.97 32.70 17.74
N GLY A 857 5.67 32.98 16.63
CA GLY A 857 6.64 34.09 16.54
C GLY A 857 8.12 33.74 16.77
N GLY A 858 8.46 32.46 17.03
CA GLY A 858 9.84 31.94 16.95
C GLY A 858 10.89 32.52 17.92
N ALA A 859 10.53 33.53 18.73
CA ALA A 859 11.41 34.20 19.69
C ALA A 859 10.71 34.41 21.05
N PRO A 860 11.45 34.45 22.17
CA PRO A 860 10.88 34.40 23.53
C PRO A 860 10.25 35.71 24.04
N ALA A 861 9.87 36.63 23.14
CA ALA A 861 9.56 38.03 23.47
C ALA A 861 8.06 38.35 23.61
N GLY A 862 7.17 37.36 23.53
CA GLY A 862 5.74 37.50 23.80
C GLY A 862 5.24 36.32 24.62
N GLY A 863 4.21 36.51 25.46
CA GLY A 863 3.75 35.59 26.51
C GLY A 863 3.17 34.22 26.09
N ASP A 864 3.62 33.65 24.96
CA ASP A 864 3.18 32.36 24.39
C ASP A 864 4.20 31.21 24.62
N GLY A 865 5.34 31.49 25.28
CA GLY A 865 6.35 30.48 25.65
C GLY A 865 5.99 29.64 26.88
N ILE A 866 6.80 28.62 27.19
CA ILE A 866 6.55 27.76 28.36
C ILE A 866 6.76 28.61 29.62
N PRO A 867 5.78 28.73 30.55
CA PRO A 867 5.96 29.51 31.76
C PRO A 867 7.23 29.06 32.51
N VAL A 868 8.04 30.01 32.98
CA VAL A 868 9.38 29.77 33.55
C VAL A 868 9.37 28.75 34.69
N ASP A 869 8.30 28.71 35.49
CA ASP A 869 8.13 27.77 36.61
C ASP A 869 7.25 26.56 36.29
N PHE A 870 6.92 26.30 35.02
CA PHE A 870 5.97 25.25 34.65
C PHE A 870 6.49 23.86 35.02
N LEU A 871 7.70 23.50 34.61
CA LEU A 871 8.28 22.17 34.89
C LEU A 871 8.59 21.98 36.38
N ALA A 872 9.06 23.02 37.06
CA ALA A 872 9.34 22.96 38.50
C ALA A 872 8.07 22.68 39.31
N ARG A 873 6.97 23.40 39.02
CA ARG A 873 5.65 23.16 39.63
C ARG A 873 5.09 21.79 39.28
N ALA A 874 5.30 21.34 38.03
CA ALA A 874 4.87 20.01 37.61
C ALA A 874 5.56 18.91 38.41
N LEU A 875 6.87 19.01 38.57
CA LEU A 875 7.66 18.03 39.29
C LEU A 875 7.28 17.99 40.77
N GLU A 876 7.19 19.14 41.45
CA GLU A 876 6.79 19.20 42.86
C GLU A 876 5.42 18.55 43.11
N ARG A 877 4.49 18.77 42.17
CA ARG A 877 3.11 18.31 42.28
C ARG A 877 2.97 16.82 41.98
N LEU A 878 3.60 16.34 40.93
CA LEU A 878 3.44 14.97 40.41
C LEU A 878 4.37 13.94 41.08
N SER A 879 5.42 14.38 41.78
CA SER A 879 6.28 13.49 42.56
C SER A 879 5.67 13.02 43.89
N ARG A 880 4.46 13.47 44.26
CA ARG A 880 3.79 13.04 45.50
C ARG A 880 3.24 11.61 45.35
N PRO A 881 3.63 10.65 46.22
CA PRO A 881 3.22 9.24 46.10
C PRO A 881 1.71 9.03 46.14
N ASP A 882 1.01 9.78 47.00
CA ASP A 882 -0.42 9.58 47.29
C ASP A 882 -1.36 10.50 46.50
N GLY A 883 -0.84 11.19 45.49
CA GLY A 883 -1.63 12.07 44.63
C GLY A 883 -2.56 11.28 43.70
N GLN A 884 -3.80 11.75 43.53
CA GLN A 884 -4.64 11.32 42.41
C GLN A 884 -3.93 11.59 41.08
N ALA A 885 -4.22 10.76 40.06
CA ALA A 885 -3.67 10.94 38.73
C ALA A 885 -4.03 12.34 38.21
N GLU A 886 -2.99 13.12 37.93
CA GLU A 886 -3.12 14.50 37.50
C GLU A 886 -2.16 14.77 36.34
N ILE A 887 -2.60 15.64 35.43
CA ILE A 887 -1.88 16.03 34.23
C ILE A 887 -1.86 17.54 34.15
N LEU A 888 -0.71 18.10 33.78
CA LEU A 888 -0.55 19.52 33.50
C LEU A 888 -0.39 19.69 31.99
N LEU A 889 -1.21 20.54 31.40
CA LEU A 889 -1.18 20.84 29.97
C LEU A 889 -0.95 22.34 29.79
N HIS A 890 0.00 22.70 28.93
CA HIS A 890 0.15 24.06 28.44
C HIS A 890 0.22 24.03 26.92
N ARG A 891 -0.58 24.87 26.27
CA ARG A 891 -0.77 24.86 24.81
C ARG A 891 -0.06 26.05 24.19
N PHE A 892 0.52 25.83 23.02
CA PHE A 892 1.11 26.91 22.23
C PHE A 892 0.05 27.53 21.32
N SER A 893 0.09 28.84 21.09
CA SER A 893 -0.86 29.51 20.18
C SER A 893 -0.68 29.14 18.71
N GLY A 894 0.49 28.62 18.33
CA GLY A 894 0.75 28.03 17.02
C GLY A 894 0.12 26.63 16.88
N THR A 895 0.90 25.60 17.18
CA THR A 895 0.45 24.20 17.18
C THR A 895 1.10 23.40 18.31
N GLY A 896 0.38 22.40 18.83
CA GLY A 896 0.87 21.49 19.86
C GLY A 896 0.92 22.10 21.26
N GLY A 897 1.92 21.70 22.05
CA GLY A 897 2.05 22.10 23.44
C GLY A 897 2.97 21.19 24.25
N ILE A 898 2.84 21.29 25.56
CA ILE A 898 3.52 20.46 26.56
C ILE A 898 2.50 19.80 27.49
N LEU A 899 2.63 18.48 27.65
CA LEU A 899 1.82 17.68 28.58
C LEU A 899 2.74 16.97 29.58
N VAL A 900 2.50 17.17 30.86
CA VAL A 900 3.30 16.60 31.95
C VAL A 900 2.43 15.72 32.83
N GLY A 901 2.91 14.50 33.08
CA GLY A 901 2.21 13.52 33.90
C GLY A 901 3.18 12.52 34.53
N ARG A 902 2.70 11.73 35.49
CA ARG A 902 3.47 10.58 35.99
C ARG A 902 3.64 9.57 34.84
N THR A 903 4.87 9.14 34.59
CA THR A 903 5.19 8.23 33.49
C THR A 903 4.33 6.96 33.50
N PRO A 904 4.10 6.30 34.67
CA PRO A 904 3.21 5.14 34.74
C PRO A 904 1.76 5.44 34.34
N ASP A 905 1.24 6.62 34.69
CA ASP A 905 -0.13 7.02 34.34
C ASP A 905 -0.26 7.26 32.84
N LEU A 906 0.68 7.98 32.23
CA LEU A 906 0.69 8.23 30.78
C LEU A 906 0.72 6.92 29.98
N LEU A 907 1.54 5.97 30.42
CA LEU A 907 1.58 4.63 29.83
C LEU A 907 0.26 3.89 30.06
N ALA A 908 -0.26 3.88 31.29
CA ALA A 908 -1.49 3.21 31.66
C ALA A 908 -2.68 3.62 30.78
N TRP A 909 -2.74 4.87 30.31
CA TRP A 909 -3.83 5.37 29.45
C TRP A 909 -3.60 5.16 27.95
N GLY A 910 -2.62 4.34 27.56
CA GLY A 910 -2.37 3.94 26.18
C GLY A 910 -1.54 4.90 25.35
N GLY A 911 -1.00 5.97 25.97
CA GLY A 911 -0.19 6.98 25.28
C GLY A 911 -0.99 7.77 24.24
N LEU A 912 -0.29 8.33 23.25
CA LEU A 912 -0.90 9.07 22.15
C LEU A 912 -1.47 8.15 21.09
N ASP A 913 -2.51 8.62 20.39
CA ASP A 913 -3.13 7.89 19.30
C ASP A 913 -2.27 7.98 18.03
N GLU A 914 -1.97 6.83 17.43
CA GLU A 914 -1.19 6.68 16.20
C GLU A 914 -2.08 6.54 14.96
N HIS A 915 -3.38 6.82 15.09
CA HIS A 915 -4.32 6.88 13.97
C HIS A 915 -3.90 7.96 12.95
N GLU A 916 -3.98 7.66 11.65
CA GLU A 916 -3.42 8.49 10.56
C GLU A 916 -4.01 9.92 10.52
N ALA A 917 -5.21 10.09 11.07
CA ALA A 917 -5.82 11.41 11.29
C ALA A 917 -4.94 12.38 12.12
N PHE A 918 -3.98 11.88 12.89
CA PHE A 918 -3.03 12.66 13.68
C PHE A 918 -1.67 12.90 12.98
N GLN A 919 -1.54 12.56 11.69
CA GLN A 919 -0.35 12.92 10.89
C GLN A 919 -0.28 14.43 10.62
N GLY A 920 0.94 14.90 10.35
CA GLY A 920 1.24 16.31 10.07
C GLY A 920 1.26 17.14 11.35
N ASN A 921 0.51 18.25 11.35
CA ASN A 921 0.43 19.19 12.47
C ASN A 921 -0.79 18.97 13.40
N ALA A 922 -1.47 17.82 13.30
CA ALA A 922 -2.60 17.53 14.17
C ALA A 922 -2.17 17.41 15.65
N ASP A 923 -2.92 18.04 16.55
CA ASP A 923 -2.57 18.15 17.97
C ASP A 923 -2.92 16.86 18.74
N GLY A 924 -2.05 15.85 18.61
CA GLY A 924 -2.16 14.58 19.36
C GLY A 924 -2.05 14.75 20.88
N ILE A 925 -1.44 15.84 21.37
CA ILE A 925 -1.35 16.15 22.80
C ILE A 925 -2.72 16.56 23.33
N ALA A 926 -3.44 17.43 22.63
CA ALA A 926 -4.79 17.82 23.00
C ALA A 926 -5.78 16.65 22.96
N ASP A 927 -5.67 15.76 21.96
CA ASP A 927 -6.46 14.52 21.93
C ASP A 927 -6.21 13.66 23.18
N PHE A 928 -4.93 13.46 23.52
CA PHE A 928 -4.58 12.64 24.66
C PHE A 928 -5.11 13.24 25.97
N ALA A 929 -4.96 14.56 26.16
CA ALA A 929 -5.53 15.28 27.29
C ALA A 929 -7.07 15.15 27.37
N ALA A 930 -7.77 15.25 26.24
CA ALA A 930 -9.22 15.06 26.19
C ALA A 930 -9.64 13.64 26.59
N ARG A 931 -8.91 12.61 26.13
CA ARG A 931 -9.12 11.22 26.57
C ARG A 931 -8.86 11.05 28.07
N LEU A 932 -7.83 11.68 28.62
CA LEU A 932 -7.53 11.62 30.05
C LEU A 932 -8.66 12.24 30.89
N ARG A 933 -9.18 13.41 30.52
CA ARG A 933 -10.35 14.04 31.18
C ARG A 933 -11.55 13.10 31.24
N ARG A 934 -11.85 12.42 30.12
CA ARG A 934 -12.96 11.47 30.03
C ARG A 934 -12.77 10.22 30.89
N ASN A 935 -11.53 9.86 31.19
CA ASN A 935 -11.18 8.80 32.14
C ASN A 935 -11.14 9.29 33.60
N GLY A 936 -11.64 10.50 33.90
CA GLY A 936 -11.67 11.05 35.25
C GLY A 936 -10.32 11.55 35.77
N VAL A 937 -9.30 11.65 34.90
CA VAL A 937 -7.99 12.20 35.26
C VAL A 937 -8.10 13.73 35.28
N ALA A 938 -7.63 14.36 36.35
CA ALA A 938 -7.61 15.81 36.44
C ALA A 938 -6.58 16.38 35.47
N VAL A 939 -7.04 17.11 34.45
CA VAL A 939 -6.15 17.83 33.50
C VAL A 939 -6.26 19.32 33.75
N ARG A 940 -5.20 19.92 34.31
CA ARG A 940 -5.15 21.36 34.57
C ARG A 940 -4.42 22.11 33.46
N GLU A 941 -5.05 23.18 33.01
CA GLU A 941 -4.45 24.17 32.11
C GLU A 941 -4.22 25.48 32.89
N PRO A 942 -3.11 26.19 32.67
CA PRO A 942 -2.90 27.53 33.23
C PRO A 942 -4.06 28.47 32.84
N ALA A 943 -4.49 29.35 33.75
CA ALA A 943 -5.62 30.26 33.57
C ALA A 943 -5.50 31.26 32.40
N THR A 944 -4.37 31.28 31.69
CA THR A 944 -4.08 32.15 30.55
C THR A 944 -4.41 31.50 29.18
N ALA A 945 -4.93 30.28 29.15
CA ALA A 945 -5.15 29.51 27.92
C ALA A 945 -6.63 29.48 27.49
N ASP A 946 -7.21 30.62 27.11
CA ASP A 946 -8.45 30.66 26.30
C ASP A 946 -8.16 30.37 24.81
N LEU A 947 -7.28 29.40 24.54
CA LEU A 947 -6.93 28.99 23.17
C LEU A 947 -7.82 27.79 22.78
N PRO A 948 -8.66 27.91 21.74
CA PRO A 948 -9.47 26.79 21.27
C PRO A 948 -8.54 25.65 20.85
N ALA A 949 -8.99 24.42 21.07
CA ALA A 949 -8.26 23.31 20.50
C ALA A 949 -8.21 23.42 18.98
N THR A 950 -7.01 23.37 18.42
CA THR A 950 -6.82 22.90 17.05
C THR A 950 -7.18 21.42 17.04
N ALA A 951 -8.49 21.17 17.08
CA ALA A 951 -9.05 19.86 16.84
C ALA A 951 -8.50 19.33 15.50
N PRO A 952 -8.42 18.01 15.31
CA PRO A 952 -8.24 17.49 13.96
C PRO A 952 -9.22 18.24 13.05
N ASP A 953 -8.75 18.68 11.89
CA ASP A 953 -9.53 19.44 10.92
C ASP A 953 -10.99 18.93 10.94
N PRO A 954 -12.01 19.81 11.09
CA PRO A 954 -13.42 19.40 11.07
C PRO A 954 -13.74 18.39 9.96
N LEU A 955 -13.04 18.47 8.83
CA LEU A 955 -13.09 17.47 7.77
C LEU A 955 -12.63 16.07 8.23
N ARG A 956 -11.45 15.94 8.87
CA ARG A 956 -10.96 14.67 9.45
C ARG A 956 -11.92 14.11 10.50
N LEU A 957 -12.46 14.95 11.39
CA LEU A 957 -13.45 14.50 12.39
C LEU A 957 -14.76 13.99 11.76
N ARG A 958 -15.19 14.59 10.64
CA ARG A 958 -16.35 14.10 9.87
C ARG A 958 -16.07 12.76 9.18
N LEU A 959 -14.84 12.52 8.75
CA LEU A 959 -14.45 11.28 8.06
C LEU A 959 -14.30 10.10 9.02
N TRP A 960 -13.87 10.35 10.25
CA TRP A 960 -13.84 9.36 11.31
C TRP A 960 -14.67 9.80 12.51
N PRO A 961 -16.00 9.58 12.48
CA PRO A 961 -16.87 9.94 13.59
C PRO A 961 -16.43 9.33 14.93
N GLY A 962 -15.74 8.18 14.90
CA GLY A 962 -15.15 7.56 16.09
C GLY A 962 -14.13 8.46 16.82
N LEU A 963 -13.44 9.37 16.12
CA LEU A 963 -12.57 10.38 16.72
C LEU A 963 -13.37 11.46 17.47
N ALA A 964 -14.57 11.78 16.97
CA ALA A 964 -15.49 12.77 17.54
C ALA A 964 -16.43 12.18 18.62
N GLY A 965 -16.45 10.86 18.80
CA GLY A 965 -17.31 10.18 19.77
C GLY A 965 -17.12 10.70 21.19
N SER A 966 -18.21 11.08 21.84
CA SER A 966 -18.23 11.59 23.22
C SER A 966 -17.62 10.62 24.24
N ASP A 967 -17.70 9.31 23.95
CA ASP A 967 -17.27 8.24 24.84
C ASP A 967 -15.87 7.70 24.54
N ARG A 968 -15.11 8.31 23.62
CA ARG A 968 -13.76 7.84 23.27
C ARG A 968 -12.78 8.05 24.43
N ARG A 969 -12.43 6.95 25.13
CA ARG A 969 -11.53 6.88 26.29
C ARG A 969 -10.13 6.33 25.98
N HIS A 970 -9.99 5.58 24.89
CA HIS A 970 -8.75 4.92 24.48
C HIS A 970 -8.33 5.38 23.06
N PRO A 971 -7.04 5.24 22.67
CA PRO A 971 -6.65 5.50 21.29
C PRO A 971 -7.36 4.50 20.35
N LEU A 972 -7.75 4.94 19.16
CA LEU A 972 -8.26 4.07 18.11
C LEU A 972 -7.16 3.16 17.57
N LEU A 973 -5.93 3.69 17.49
CA LEU A 973 -4.73 2.92 17.19
C LEU A 973 -3.66 3.20 18.24
N GLY A 974 -3.51 2.26 19.18
CA GLY A 974 -2.51 2.34 20.24
C GLY A 974 -1.17 1.71 19.84
N ASN A 975 -0.08 2.23 20.39
CA ASN A 975 1.23 1.60 20.25
C ASN A 975 1.28 0.30 21.09
N PRO A 976 1.55 -0.87 20.51
CA PRO A 976 1.58 -2.15 21.24
C PRO A 976 2.53 -2.17 22.44
N LEU A 977 3.59 -1.36 22.39
CA LEU A 977 4.60 -1.28 23.45
C LEU A 977 4.18 -0.41 24.61
N VAL A 978 3.42 0.64 24.33
CA VAL A 978 2.79 1.42 25.38
C VAL A 978 1.79 0.53 26.12
N VAL A 979 0.94 -0.19 25.37
CA VAL A 979 -0.03 -1.15 25.96
C VAL A 979 0.68 -2.20 26.80
N ARG A 980 1.75 -2.82 26.29
CA ARG A 980 2.49 -3.83 27.04
C ARG A 980 3.14 -3.29 28.31
N ARG A 981 3.80 -2.12 28.23
CA ARG A 981 4.44 -1.50 29.41
C ARG A 981 3.39 -1.09 30.44
N ALA A 982 2.23 -0.60 29.98
CA ALA A 982 1.07 -0.31 30.81
C ALA A 982 0.53 -1.55 31.53
N ASP A 983 0.33 -2.64 30.80
CA ASP A 983 -0.18 -3.90 31.38
C ASP A 983 0.83 -4.48 32.38
N SER A 984 2.14 -4.42 32.10
CA SER A 984 3.18 -4.79 33.07
C SER A 984 3.08 -3.97 34.36
N LEU A 985 2.99 -2.65 34.26
CA LEU A 985 2.89 -1.75 35.42
C LEU A 985 1.60 -1.96 36.21
N ARG A 986 0.49 -2.31 35.55
CA ARG A 986 -0.81 -2.58 36.20
C ARG A 986 -0.83 -3.94 36.91
N MET A 987 -0.19 -4.95 36.33
CA MET A 987 -0.07 -6.26 36.97
C MET A 987 0.72 -6.19 38.28
N ASP A 988 1.76 -5.36 38.34
CA ASP A 988 2.62 -5.21 39.52
C ASP A 988 1.96 -4.41 40.66
N ASN A 989 0.90 -3.62 40.39
CA ASN A 989 0.32 -2.63 41.33
C ASN A 989 -1.13 -2.93 41.79
N GLY A 990 -1.65 -4.15 41.60
CA GLY A 990 -2.98 -4.53 42.11
C GLY A 990 -3.82 -5.46 41.23
N GLY A 991 -3.28 -5.90 40.09
CA GLY A 991 -3.96 -6.78 39.13
C GLY A 991 -4.61 -6.02 37.97
N LEU A 992 -4.63 -6.64 36.80
CA LEU A 992 -5.18 -6.10 35.56
C LEU A 992 -6.67 -6.44 35.43
N GLU A 993 -7.55 -5.44 35.47
CA GLU A 993 -8.99 -5.61 35.21
C GLU A 993 -9.26 -5.91 33.74
N LEU A 994 -9.94 -7.02 33.47
CA LEU A 994 -10.22 -7.55 32.14
C LEU A 994 -11.68 -7.37 31.72
N LEU A 995 -12.62 -7.26 32.66
CA LEU A 995 -14.06 -7.32 32.37
C LEU A 995 -14.49 -6.26 31.34
N GLU A 996 -14.01 -5.03 31.48
CA GLU A 996 -14.33 -3.92 30.54
C GLU A 996 -13.64 -4.07 29.17
N ARG A 997 -12.63 -4.94 29.06
CA ARG A 997 -11.91 -5.25 27.83
C ARG A 997 -12.48 -6.47 27.10
N MET A 998 -13.46 -7.17 27.69
CA MET A 998 -14.09 -8.34 27.08
C MET A 998 -15.23 -7.94 26.15
N GLU A 999 -15.38 -8.68 25.05
CA GLU A 999 -16.55 -8.57 24.18
C GLU A 999 -17.72 -9.37 24.77
N ARG A 1000 -18.92 -8.80 24.69
CA ARG A 1000 -20.16 -9.36 25.25
C ARG A 1000 -20.96 -10.04 24.13
N SER A 1001 -21.47 -11.25 24.37
CA SER A 1001 -22.36 -11.91 23.40
C SER A 1001 -23.79 -11.40 23.48
N ILE A 1002 -24.61 -11.74 22.48
CA ILE A 1002 -26.03 -11.30 22.36
C ILE A 1002 -26.89 -11.79 23.54
N SER A 1003 -26.41 -12.80 24.27
CA SER A 1003 -27.10 -13.41 25.42
C SER A 1003 -26.98 -12.60 26.73
N VAL A 1004 -26.44 -11.38 26.68
CA VAL A 1004 -26.19 -10.51 27.85
C VAL A 1004 -27.21 -9.37 27.90
N ASP A 1005 -27.81 -9.12 29.07
CA ASP A 1005 -28.72 -7.99 29.28
C ASP A 1005 -27.94 -6.67 29.38
N GLY A 1006 -28.14 -5.75 28.42
CA GLY A 1006 -27.64 -4.36 28.44
C GLY A 1006 -26.72 -3.98 27.27
N HIS A 1007 -26.94 -2.80 26.67
CA HIS A 1007 -26.25 -2.31 25.46
C HIS A 1007 -25.01 -1.42 25.71
N GLY A 1008 -24.31 -1.58 26.85
CA GLY A 1008 -23.09 -0.82 27.15
C GLY A 1008 -21.92 -1.73 27.55
N ASN A 1009 -20.70 -1.38 27.17
CA ASN A 1009 -19.48 -2.16 27.51
C ASN A 1009 -18.95 -1.91 28.94
N ALA A 1010 -19.53 -0.97 29.70
CA ALA A 1010 -19.07 -0.61 31.04
C ALA A 1010 -19.95 -1.22 32.14
N GLY A 1011 -19.30 -1.72 33.21
CA GLY A 1011 -19.97 -2.22 34.42
C GLY A 1011 -20.33 -3.72 34.42
N PRO A 1012 -20.96 -4.22 35.50
CA PRO A 1012 -21.25 -5.63 35.72
C PRO A 1012 -22.05 -6.29 34.60
N VAL A 1013 -21.78 -7.57 34.36
CA VAL A 1013 -22.41 -8.38 33.30
C VAL A 1013 -23.40 -9.34 33.92
N ARG A 1014 -24.69 -9.19 33.60
CA ARG A 1014 -25.75 -10.10 34.10
C ARG A 1014 -26.24 -11.02 32.99
N VAL A 1015 -26.30 -12.30 33.29
CA VAL A 1015 -26.81 -13.35 32.40
C VAL A 1015 -27.90 -14.14 33.14
N PRO A 1016 -29.14 -14.16 32.64
CA PRO A 1016 -30.24 -14.83 33.33
C PRO A 1016 -30.16 -16.37 33.17
N VAL A 1017 -30.77 -17.09 34.11
CA VAL A 1017 -30.71 -18.57 34.21
C VAL A 1017 -31.30 -19.30 33.00
N ASP A 1018 -32.18 -18.64 32.27
CA ASP A 1018 -32.88 -19.12 31.06
C ASP A 1018 -32.18 -18.74 29.76
N ALA A 1019 -31.06 -18.00 29.83
CA ALA A 1019 -30.20 -17.80 28.67
C ALA A 1019 -29.65 -19.14 28.17
N VAL A 1020 -29.53 -19.27 26.84
CA VAL A 1020 -28.95 -20.46 26.21
C VAL A 1020 -27.49 -20.59 26.65
N PRO A 1021 -27.07 -21.74 27.22
CA PRO A 1021 -25.68 -21.98 27.61
C PRO A 1021 -24.74 -21.72 26.43
N SER A 1022 -23.92 -20.68 26.55
CA SER A 1022 -23.07 -20.18 25.47
C SER A 1022 -21.95 -19.30 26.03
N TYR A 1023 -21.00 -18.93 25.17
CA TYR A 1023 -20.02 -17.89 25.51
C TYR A 1023 -20.74 -16.58 25.78
N VAL A 1024 -20.52 -16.00 26.96
CA VAL A 1024 -21.12 -14.73 27.38
C VAL A 1024 -20.11 -13.60 27.41
N LEU A 1025 -18.84 -13.92 27.64
CA LEU A 1025 -17.71 -12.99 27.50
C LEU A 1025 -16.56 -13.68 26.79
N HIS A 1026 -15.91 -13.01 25.83
CA HIS A 1026 -14.69 -13.52 25.20
C HIS A 1026 -13.68 -12.39 24.88
N GLY A 1027 -12.40 -12.74 24.81
CA GLY A 1027 -11.28 -11.79 24.72
C GLY A 1027 -10.92 -11.18 26.08
N PRO A 1028 -10.15 -10.08 26.14
CA PRO A 1028 -9.26 -9.60 25.09
C PRO A 1028 -8.15 -10.62 24.78
N HIS A 1029 -7.50 -10.46 23.63
CA HIS A 1029 -6.28 -11.21 23.30
C HIS A 1029 -5.07 -10.53 23.95
N ILE A 1030 -4.52 -11.13 25.01
CA ILE A 1030 -3.40 -10.55 25.78
C ILE A 1030 -2.15 -11.40 25.66
N LYS A 1031 -0.99 -10.74 25.54
CA LYS A 1031 0.31 -11.38 25.64
C LYS A 1031 0.84 -11.27 27.06
N LEU A 1032 1.07 -12.40 27.72
CA LEU A 1032 1.61 -12.46 29.07
C LEU A 1032 3.04 -13.05 29.07
N PRO A 1033 4.00 -12.46 29.81
CA PRO A 1033 5.31 -13.08 30.04
C PRO A 1033 5.20 -14.48 30.63
N ALA A 1034 6.24 -15.31 30.45
CA ALA A 1034 6.32 -16.58 31.18
C ALA A 1034 6.27 -16.33 32.70
N GLY A 1035 5.48 -17.13 33.40
CA GLY A 1035 5.21 -16.94 34.81
C GLY A 1035 3.94 -17.61 35.29
N ASP A 1036 3.72 -17.56 36.59
CA ASP A 1036 2.49 -18.01 37.23
C ASP A 1036 1.53 -16.81 37.35
N TYR A 1037 0.25 -17.03 37.04
CA TYR A 1037 -0.79 -16.02 37.02
C TYR A 1037 -1.99 -16.51 37.81
N ARG A 1038 -2.76 -15.55 38.33
CA ARG A 1038 -4.04 -15.80 39.02
C ARG A 1038 -5.11 -14.91 38.42
N LEU A 1039 -6.16 -15.52 37.87
CA LEU A 1039 -7.37 -14.81 37.47
C LEU A 1039 -8.39 -14.87 38.62
N VAL A 1040 -8.98 -13.74 38.98
CA VAL A 1040 -9.96 -13.61 40.06
C VAL A 1040 -11.26 -13.12 39.44
N VAL A 1041 -12.33 -13.90 39.61
CA VAL A 1041 -13.67 -13.56 39.10
C VAL A 1041 -14.56 -13.27 40.31
N THR A 1042 -15.04 -12.05 40.46
CA THR A 1042 -16.00 -11.71 41.51
C THR A 1042 -17.39 -11.53 40.91
N GLY A 1043 -18.42 -11.94 41.65
CA GLY A 1043 -19.78 -11.82 41.18
C GLY A 1043 -20.80 -12.35 42.19
N ARG A 1044 -22.03 -12.52 41.71
CA ARG A 1044 -23.11 -13.14 42.48
C ARG A 1044 -23.93 -14.08 41.60
N ALA A 1045 -24.47 -15.12 42.23
CA ALA A 1045 -25.38 -16.06 41.58
C ALA A 1045 -26.74 -16.06 42.30
N GLU A 1046 -27.81 -15.93 41.54
CA GLU A 1046 -29.20 -15.95 41.98
C GLU A 1046 -29.94 -17.11 41.30
N ARG A 1047 -31.00 -17.64 41.92
CA ARG A 1047 -31.83 -18.72 41.33
C ARG A 1047 -31.01 -19.95 40.90
N VAL A 1048 -30.05 -20.35 41.73
CA VAL A 1048 -29.17 -21.51 41.50
C VAL A 1048 -30.01 -22.79 41.50
N ARG A 1049 -29.96 -23.58 40.42
CA ARG A 1049 -30.71 -24.83 40.26
C ARG A 1049 -30.05 -25.99 41.00
N ALA A 1050 -28.72 -26.07 40.94
CA ALA A 1050 -27.90 -27.05 41.67
C ALA A 1050 -26.68 -26.35 42.30
N ALA A 1051 -26.64 -26.24 43.62
CA ALA A 1051 -25.66 -25.43 44.36
C ALA A 1051 -24.23 -25.99 44.33
N ASP A 1052 -24.08 -27.29 44.11
CA ASP A 1052 -22.82 -28.03 44.00
C ASP A 1052 -22.24 -28.05 42.58
N GLN A 1053 -23.02 -27.61 41.57
CA GLN A 1053 -22.60 -27.56 40.18
C GLN A 1053 -22.06 -26.17 39.79
N PRO A 1054 -21.09 -26.09 38.86
CA PRO A 1054 -20.61 -24.82 38.32
C PRO A 1054 -21.73 -23.98 37.71
N VAL A 1055 -21.66 -22.67 37.91
CA VAL A 1055 -22.58 -21.68 37.29
C VAL A 1055 -21.95 -20.95 36.11
N LEU A 1056 -20.61 -20.86 36.10
CA LEU A 1056 -19.82 -20.37 34.96
C LEU A 1056 -18.75 -21.40 34.59
N GLY A 1057 -18.50 -21.56 33.30
CA GLY A 1057 -17.30 -22.16 32.75
C GLY A 1057 -16.31 -21.08 32.38
N MET A 1058 -15.03 -21.40 32.47
CA MET A 1058 -13.96 -20.50 32.08
C MET A 1058 -12.93 -21.25 31.27
N GLU A 1059 -12.56 -20.68 30.12
CA GLU A 1059 -11.53 -21.22 29.24
C GLU A 1059 -10.46 -20.15 29.00
N ILE A 1060 -9.20 -20.57 29.07
CA ILE A 1060 -8.07 -19.78 28.60
C ILE A 1060 -7.53 -20.49 27.38
N VAL A 1061 -7.66 -19.83 26.22
CA VAL A 1061 -7.37 -20.40 24.92
C VAL A 1061 -6.20 -19.66 24.29
N GLN A 1062 -5.35 -20.40 23.61
CA GLN A 1062 -4.27 -19.89 22.78
C GLN A 1062 -4.59 -20.24 21.32
N ASP A 1063 -4.39 -19.29 20.42
CA ASP A 1063 -4.49 -19.50 18.96
C ASP A 1063 -5.83 -20.08 18.48
N GLY A 1064 -6.95 -19.58 19.04
CA GLY A 1064 -8.31 -19.94 18.65
C GLY A 1064 -8.80 -21.29 19.18
N ASP A 1065 -7.91 -22.28 19.31
CA ASP A 1065 -8.29 -23.69 19.56
C ASP A 1065 -7.46 -24.44 20.65
N ILE A 1066 -6.30 -23.93 21.09
CA ILE A 1066 -5.49 -24.60 22.13
C ILE A 1066 -5.96 -24.19 23.52
N LYS A 1067 -6.73 -25.03 24.19
CA LYS A 1067 -7.16 -24.79 25.59
C LYS A 1067 -5.99 -25.01 26.54
N LEU A 1068 -5.48 -23.93 27.14
CA LEU A 1068 -4.47 -23.97 28.18
C LEU A 1068 -5.06 -24.33 29.54
N LEU A 1069 -6.29 -23.89 29.79
CA LEU A 1069 -7.03 -24.19 31.01
C LEU A 1069 -8.53 -24.16 30.73
N SER A 1070 -9.26 -25.08 31.36
CA SER A 1070 -10.72 -25.04 31.46
C SER A 1070 -11.12 -25.34 32.90
N GLY A 1071 -12.03 -24.56 33.48
CA GLY A 1071 -12.49 -24.73 34.86
C GLY A 1071 -13.95 -24.29 35.04
N GLY A 1072 -14.58 -24.80 36.10
CA GLY A 1072 -15.93 -24.38 36.50
C GLY A 1072 -15.90 -23.56 37.78
N LEU A 1073 -16.66 -22.47 37.83
CA LEU A 1073 -16.83 -21.63 39.01
C LEU A 1073 -18.19 -21.90 39.64
N THR A 1074 -18.24 -22.19 40.94
CA THR A 1074 -19.50 -22.47 41.67
C THR A 1074 -20.12 -21.18 42.19
N ALA A 1075 -21.43 -21.20 42.43
CA ALA A 1075 -22.17 -20.06 42.98
C ALA A 1075 -21.56 -19.52 44.29
N ALA A 1076 -21.09 -20.40 45.17
CA ALA A 1076 -20.50 -20.05 46.47
C ALA A 1076 -19.15 -19.33 46.37
N SER A 1077 -18.39 -19.56 45.29
CA SER A 1077 -17.05 -18.99 45.10
C SER A 1077 -17.04 -17.56 44.58
N LEU A 1078 -18.13 -17.11 43.94
CA LEU A 1078 -18.17 -15.80 43.26
C LEU A 1078 -18.14 -14.59 44.20
N PRO A 1079 -18.84 -14.57 45.36
CA PRO A 1079 -18.85 -13.40 46.24
C PRO A 1079 -17.50 -13.10 46.87
N GLU A 1080 -16.73 -14.15 47.21
CA GLU A 1080 -15.40 -14.03 47.83
C GLU A 1080 -14.27 -13.87 46.80
N GLY A 1081 -14.58 -13.99 45.50
CA GLY A 1081 -13.63 -13.92 44.41
C GLY A 1081 -13.09 -15.30 44.04
N ALA A 1082 -13.69 -15.91 43.01
CA ALA A 1082 -13.28 -17.23 42.55
C ALA A 1082 -11.94 -17.13 41.83
N THR A 1083 -10.92 -17.81 42.34
CA THR A 1083 -9.55 -17.72 41.83
C THR A 1083 -9.16 -18.92 40.98
N ILE A 1084 -8.51 -18.68 39.86
CA ILE A 1084 -7.93 -19.71 39.01
C ILE A 1084 -6.48 -19.37 38.74
N GLY A 1085 -5.59 -20.25 39.20
CA GLY A 1085 -4.17 -20.19 38.89
C GLY A 1085 -3.87 -20.85 37.55
N PHE A 1086 -3.03 -20.24 36.73
CA PHE A 1086 -2.51 -20.84 35.50
C PHE A 1086 -1.07 -20.42 35.28
N ARG A 1087 -0.32 -21.27 34.55
CA ARG A 1087 1.09 -21.01 34.25
C ARG A 1087 1.27 -20.79 32.75
N ILE A 1088 2.00 -19.74 32.41
CA ILE A 1088 2.51 -19.53 31.07
C ILE A 1088 3.92 -20.12 30.97
N PRO A 1089 4.12 -21.19 30.18
CA PRO A 1089 5.41 -21.86 30.06
C PRO A 1089 6.46 -20.98 29.36
N GLY A 1090 7.74 -21.21 29.68
CA GLY A 1090 8.86 -20.44 29.12
C GLY A 1090 9.31 -20.85 27.72
N LEU A 1091 8.69 -21.86 27.09
CA LEU A 1091 9.11 -22.41 25.81
C LEU A 1091 7.94 -22.50 24.83
N SER A 1092 8.16 -21.94 23.63
CA SER A 1092 7.30 -21.95 22.44
C SER A 1092 5.99 -21.18 22.54
N TYR A 1093 6.10 -19.87 22.82
CA TYR A 1093 5.08 -18.90 22.45
C TYR A 1093 5.08 -18.73 20.92
N ARG A 1094 3.93 -18.88 20.26
CA ARG A 1094 3.82 -18.48 18.85
C ARG A 1094 3.85 -16.95 18.77
N PRO A 1095 4.69 -16.33 17.92
CA PRO A 1095 4.88 -14.87 17.87
C PRO A 1095 3.60 -14.09 17.54
N ASP A 1096 2.64 -14.73 16.90
CA ASP A 1096 1.35 -14.24 16.43
C ASP A 1096 0.16 -14.57 17.35
N GLY A 1097 0.36 -15.43 18.34
CA GLY A 1097 -0.67 -15.87 19.28
C GLY A 1097 -0.92 -14.93 20.45
N GLY A 1098 -2.18 -14.77 20.86
CA GLY A 1098 -2.59 -14.10 22.10
C GLY A 1098 -3.39 -15.07 22.98
N LEU A 1099 -3.43 -14.82 24.29
CA LEU A 1099 -4.32 -15.53 25.21
C LEU A 1099 -5.70 -14.91 25.13
N GLU A 1100 -6.69 -15.73 24.81
CA GLU A 1100 -8.10 -15.36 24.85
C GLU A 1100 -8.72 -15.93 26.12
N PHE A 1101 -9.39 -15.07 26.89
CA PHE A 1101 -10.20 -15.49 28.02
C PHE A 1101 -11.64 -15.66 27.54
N ARG A 1102 -12.28 -16.78 27.88
CA ARG A 1102 -13.67 -17.04 27.53
C ARG A 1102 -14.44 -17.44 28.79
N ILE A 1103 -15.54 -16.74 29.05
CA ILE A 1103 -16.50 -17.07 30.12
C ILE A 1103 -17.76 -17.64 29.47
N VAL A 1104 -18.13 -18.82 29.92
CA VAL A 1104 -19.29 -19.59 29.45
C VAL A 1104 -20.35 -19.58 30.54
N HIS A 1105 -21.58 -19.24 30.20
CA HIS A 1105 -22.70 -19.42 31.12
C HIS A 1105 -23.23 -20.85 31.00
N LEU A 1106 -23.41 -21.54 32.13
CA LEU A 1106 -23.76 -22.97 32.15
C LEU A 1106 -25.25 -23.25 32.41
N GLY A 1107 -26.12 -22.23 32.41
CA GLY A 1107 -27.57 -22.41 32.59
C GLY A 1107 -28.01 -22.86 33.98
N ASN A 1108 -27.11 -22.84 34.97
CA ASN A 1108 -27.37 -23.34 36.33
C ASN A 1108 -27.79 -22.23 37.32
N ALA A 1109 -27.53 -20.95 37.02
CA ALA A 1109 -27.97 -19.81 37.83
C ALA A 1109 -28.14 -18.54 36.97
N THR A 1110 -28.82 -17.53 37.51
CA THR A 1110 -28.67 -16.15 37.04
C THR A 1110 -27.37 -15.62 37.61
N VAL A 1111 -26.40 -15.25 36.77
CA VAL A 1111 -25.07 -14.85 37.23
C VAL A 1111 -24.84 -13.38 36.91
N THR A 1112 -24.32 -12.63 37.87
CA THR A 1112 -23.72 -11.31 37.65
C THR A 1112 -22.22 -11.42 37.85
N VAL A 1113 -21.43 -11.03 36.84
CA VAL A 1113 -19.97 -10.90 36.94
C VAL A 1113 -19.66 -9.43 37.19
N ASP A 1114 -19.08 -9.14 38.36
CA ASP A 1114 -18.77 -7.78 38.81
C ASP A 1114 -17.33 -7.36 38.48
N SER A 1115 -16.38 -8.30 38.51
CA SER A 1115 -14.99 -8.04 38.09
C SER A 1115 -14.30 -9.30 37.57
N LEU A 1116 -13.27 -9.10 36.74
CA LEU A 1116 -12.38 -10.13 36.22
C LEU A 1116 -10.94 -9.62 36.28
N ARG A 1117 -10.17 -9.98 37.30
CA ARG A 1117 -8.82 -9.43 37.54
C ARG A 1117 -7.71 -10.44 37.38
N LEU A 1118 -6.71 -10.08 36.59
CA LEU A 1118 -5.53 -10.90 36.32
C LEU A 1118 -4.33 -10.40 37.12
N HIS A 1119 -3.76 -11.27 37.95
CA HIS A 1119 -2.57 -11.00 38.74
C HIS A 1119 -1.39 -11.83 38.24
N ARG A 1120 -0.20 -11.24 38.25
CA ARG A 1120 1.05 -11.98 38.12
C ARG A 1120 1.52 -12.39 39.51
N LEU A 1121 1.85 -13.66 39.69
CA LEU A 1121 2.33 -14.19 40.96
C LEU A 1121 3.87 -14.10 40.99
N ASN A 1122 4.40 -13.54 42.07
CA ASN A 1122 5.84 -13.56 42.33
C ASN A 1122 6.22 -14.94 42.89
N GLY A 1123 7.35 -15.50 42.45
CA GLY A 1123 7.78 -16.85 42.81
C GLY A 1123 7.84 -17.07 44.32
N GLY A 1124 6.77 -17.63 44.89
CA GLY A 1124 6.56 -17.75 46.33
C GLY A 1124 5.08 -17.78 46.73
N GLU A 1125 4.20 -17.17 45.94
CA GLU A 1125 2.73 -17.23 46.13
C GLU A 1125 2.12 -18.30 45.21
N ARG A 1126 1.95 -19.53 45.70
CA ARG A 1126 1.11 -20.54 45.03
C ARG A 1126 -0.22 -20.68 45.75
#